data_AF-A0A413DS17-F1
#
_entry.id   AF-A0A413DS17-F1
#
_cell.length_a   1.000
_cell.length_b   1.000
_cell.length_c   1.000
_cell.angle_alpha   90.00
_cell.angle_beta   90.00
_cell.angle_gamma   90.00
#
_symmetry.space_group_name_H-M   'P 1'
#
loop_
_entity.id
_entity.type
_entity.pdbx_description
1 polymer ?
#
loop_
_entity_poly.entity_id
_entity_poly.type
_entity_poly.pdbx_seq_one_letter_code
_entity_poly.pdbx_strand_id
1 'polypeptide(L)'
;MNSKKSIVRYIEVFLDVMVMFTSYLIANRIKFGFFRTGLINRTEHYLTLFLLEFAVYVVVYFVAFRNDNIVNRKLFQEIYAVGKMYAYIIVLTSGCIYFAKMGEYYSRVQMLITFIISPIATVIVRQIFKRLVTKEYHRSGANEKIMLVTTSDQVENVIKIIKTTRNWDFRISNIAIVDCDRTGQIIDKIEIVANGDNLMEVLATAEIDSVFVHLPNGYVFDQKAFVTAVNDMGKTVYLNVNEYEMKIGERRLDFLGRYAVVTWKNKTYRLRYLLAKKGFDLIFGLFGSLLIIPVWIFAFIGKLVTGDLGPVIITIVRVGKNGRRFYYHKFRTMYMDAVSRCDKWIMEGKKGVDPRYTPVGWILKKTKLENLPSTWNVLWGDMSIVGNPAPSLPEFLDYSDYHRKSLSVKPGVFGFWQAYADNGERLSEEEQSEFDREYILNCTLGLDIRIVFRIICPFCKSIPKAKFSSNALAHDEMKMLDVILNERKPLRYRSVVLEKQERPSFVIYKMLKRLADIVLSALALIALSPVFIVLGICVKLSDGGSVFYGHTRIGYKGKKISVYKFRSMKTNAGDLEKILTPEQLEQYVKEFKIDNDPRITKIGGFLRKTSLDELPQLINILKGELSIVGPRPIVEKETEIYGSDIAKLLSVKPGLTGYWQAYARNNATYESGERQRMEMYYVEHCSLWLDIKILFRTVFSVIRKDGAQ
;
A
#
# COMPACT_ATOMS: atom_id res chain seq x y z
N MET A 1 -9.82 -17.71 -10.81
CA MET A 1 -11.21 -17.30 -10.51
C MET A 1 -11.80 -17.98 -9.28
N ASN A 2 -11.80 -19.31 -9.12
CA ASN A 2 -12.39 -19.96 -7.94
C ASN A 2 -11.82 -19.51 -6.57
N SER A 3 -10.50 -19.32 -6.43
CA SER A 3 -9.90 -19.01 -5.12
C SER A 3 -10.47 -17.73 -4.47
N LYS A 4 -10.68 -16.66 -5.24
CA LYS A 4 -11.15 -15.37 -4.68
C LYS A 4 -12.65 -15.40 -4.35
N LYS A 5 -13.48 -15.98 -5.23
CA LYS A 5 -14.91 -16.21 -4.93
C LYS A 5 -15.08 -17.15 -3.73
N SER A 6 -14.22 -18.16 -3.60
CA SER A 6 -14.18 -19.02 -2.42
C SER A 6 -13.75 -18.27 -1.16
N ILE A 7 -12.76 -17.37 -1.21
CA ILE A 7 -12.35 -16.56 -0.04
C ILE A 7 -13.50 -15.68 0.46
N VAL A 8 -14.17 -14.96 -0.45
CA VAL A 8 -15.33 -14.13 -0.09
C VAL A 8 -16.41 -14.98 0.58
N ARG A 9 -16.63 -16.20 0.07
CA ARG A 9 -17.56 -17.18 0.63
C ARG A 9 -17.18 -17.65 2.04
N TYR A 10 -15.90 -17.94 2.28
CA TYR A 10 -15.46 -18.35 3.62
C TYR A 10 -15.56 -17.22 4.64
N ILE A 11 -15.22 -16.00 4.24
CA ILE A 11 -15.37 -14.81 5.10
C ILE A 11 -16.84 -14.57 5.42
N GLU A 12 -17.72 -14.74 4.43
CA GLU A 12 -19.17 -14.64 4.62
C GLU A 12 -19.67 -15.67 5.64
N VAL A 13 -19.34 -16.96 5.45
CA VAL A 13 -19.70 -18.02 6.41
C VAL A 13 -19.19 -17.70 7.80
N PHE A 14 -17.95 -17.20 7.92
CA PHE A 14 -17.40 -16.79 9.20
C PHE A 14 -18.18 -15.63 9.84
N LEU A 15 -18.54 -14.61 9.05
CA LEU A 15 -19.35 -13.48 9.52
C LEU A 15 -20.74 -13.93 9.97
N ASP A 16 -21.39 -14.81 9.21
CA ASP A 16 -22.70 -15.35 9.58
C ASP A 16 -22.65 -16.12 10.90
N VAL A 17 -21.59 -16.91 11.12
CA VAL A 17 -21.37 -17.62 12.39
C VAL A 17 -21.14 -16.66 13.56
N MET A 18 -20.39 -15.58 13.33
CA MET A 18 -20.22 -14.51 14.34
C MET A 18 -21.53 -13.78 14.62
N VAL A 19 -22.36 -13.55 13.60
CA VAL A 19 -23.68 -12.95 13.77
C VAL A 19 -24.62 -13.88 14.54
N MET A 20 -24.64 -15.17 14.23
CA MET A 20 -25.42 -16.16 14.98
C MET A 20 -24.98 -16.19 16.44
N PHE A 21 -23.67 -16.25 16.71
CA PHE A 21 -23.14 -16.28 18.06
C PHE A 21 -23.50 -15.01 18.86
N THR A 22 -23.31 -13.84 18.26
CA THR A 22 -23.66 -12.57 18.91
C THR A 22 -25.17 -12.41 19.12
N SER A 23 -26.00 -12.82 18.15
CA SER A 23 -27.46 -12.82 18.27
C SER A 23 -27.93 -13.74 19.39
N TYR A 24 -27.33 -14.92 19.50
CA TYR A 24 -27.56 -15.85 20.60
C TYR A 24 -27.18 -15.25 21.97
N LEU A 25 -26.02 -14.58 22.07
CA LEU A 25 -25.61 -13.91 23.31
C LEU A 25 -26.59 -12.79 23.70
N ILE A 26 -27.05 -11.99 22.72
CA ILE A 26 -28.04 -10.94 22.95
C ILE A 26 -29.37 -11.54 23.41
N ALA A 27 -29.84 -12.61 22.76
CA ALA A 27 -31.08 -13.30 23.14
C ALA A 27 -31.00 -13.86 24.57
N ASN A 28 -29.87 -14.47 24.93
CA ASN A 28 -29.62 -14.93 26.30
C ASN A 28 -29.63 -13.78 27.31
N ARG A 29 -29.02 -12.64 26.97
CA ARG A 29 -29.00 -11.45 27.83
C ARG A 29 -30.40 -10.89 28.06
N ILE A 30 -31.21 -10.78 27.00
CA ILE A 30 -32.59 -10.30 27.08
C ILE A 30 -33.44 -11.24 27.95
N LYS A 31 -33.25 -12.56 27.81
CA LYS A 31 -34.07 -13.53 28.54
C LYS A 31 -33.66 -13.71 30.01
N PHE A 32 -32.37 -13.66 30.33
CA PHE A 32 -31.84 -14.06 31.64
C PHE A 32 -31.19 -12.92 32.48
N GLY A 33 -30.96 -11.73 31.92
CA GLY A 33 -30.44 -10.56 32.65
C GLY A 33 -28.92 -10.58 32.94
N PHE A 34 -28.37 -9.48 33.48
CA PHE A 34 -26.91 -9.26 33.68
C PHE A 34 -26.35 -9.88 34.99
N PHE A 35 -27.18 -10.11 36.00
CA PHE A 35 -26.75 -10.32 37.41
C PHE A 35 -27.37 -11.53 38.14
N ARG A 36 -27.91 -12.54 37.46
CA ARG A 36 -28.15 -13.84 38.12
C ARG A 36 -26.92 -14.73 37.94
N THR A 37 -26.24 -14.99 39.06
CA THR A 37 -25.14 -15.94 39.30
C THR A 37 -25.50 -17.41 39.02
N GLY A 38 -26.35 -17.68 38.01
CA GLY A 38 -26.66 -19.00 37.46
C GLY A 38 -26.02 -19.23 36.09
N LEU A 39 -25.07 -18.36 35.69
CA LEU A 39 -24.38 -18.40 34.40
C LEU A 39 -23.44 -19.59 34.24
N ILE A 40 -23.23 -20.44 35.25
CA ILE A 40 -22.33 -21.60 35.18
C ILE A 40 -23.12 -22.92 35.09
N ASN A 41 -24.31 -23.01 35.70
CA ASN A 41 -25.08 -24.28 35.75
C ASN A 41 -26.07 -24.49 34.59
N ARG A 42 -26.31 -23.49 33.73
CA ARG A 42 -27.15 -23.64 32.52
C ARG A 42 -26.42 -23.35 31.21
N THR A 43 -25.19 -22.85 31.26
CA THR A 43 -24.40 -22.51 30.06
C THR A 43 -24.12 -23.70 29.18
N GLU A 44 -23.95 -24.90 29.75
CA GLU A 44 -23.63 -26.10 28.97
C GLU A 44 -24.76 -26.43 27.99
N HIS A 45 -26.01 -26.47 28.44
CA HIS A 45 -27.15 -26.75 27.57
C HIS A 45 -27.35 -25.67 26.49
N TYR A 46 -27.27 -24.39 26.85
CA TYR A 46 -27.45 -23.35 25.83
C TYR A 46 -26.26 -23.31 24.86
N LEU A 47 -25.05 -23.72 25.27
CA LEU A 47 -23.91 -23.88 24.36
C LEU A 47 -24.13 -25.07 23.42
N THR A 48 -24.68 -26.20 23.91
CA THR A 48 -25.03 -27.34 23.04
C THR A 48 -26.11 -26.96 22.02
N LEU A 49 -27.08 -26.12 22.40
CA LEU A 49 -28.06 -25.58 21.46
C LEU A 49 -27.42 -24.72 20.37
N PHE A 50 -26.49 -23.83 20.72
CA PHE A 50 -25.75 -23.04 19.74
C PHE A 50 -24.89 -23.91 18.82
N LEU A 51 -24.19 -24.91 19.36
CA LEU A 51 -23.39 -25.83 18.55
C LEU A 51 -24.25 -26.65 17.58
N LEU A 52 -25.44 -27.05 18.01
CA LEU A 52 -26.43 -27.70 17.14
C LEU A 52 -26.90 -26.76 16.03
N GLU A 53 -27.25 -25.52 16.36
CA GLU A 53 -27.67 -24.51 15.37
C GLU A 53 -26.55 -24.20 14.37
N PHE A 54 -25.31 -24.09 14.83
CA PHE A 54 -24.12 -23.96 13.99
C PHE A 54 -23.93 -25.16 13.06
N ALA A 55 -24.05 -26.39 13.58
CA ALA A 55 -23.93 -27.59 12.76
C ALA A 55 -25.02 -27.64 11.67
N VAL A 56 -26.27 -27.34 12.03
CA VAL A 56 -27.40 -27.24 11.09
C VAL A 56 -27.16 -26.16 10.04
N TYR A 57 -26.71 -24.97 10.46
CA TYR A 57 -26.34 -23.87 9.55
C TYR A 57 -25.31 -24.32 8.50
N VAL A 58 -24.23 -25.00 8.94
CA VAL A 58 -23.17 -25.49 8.05
C VAL A 58 -23.76 -26.46 7.02
N VAL A 59 -24.57 -27.42 7.46
CA VAL A 59 -25.22 -28.40 6.56
C VAL A 59 -26.13 -27.69 5.56
N VAL A 60 -27.04 -26.83 6.02
CA VAL A 60 -27.97 -26.07 5.15
C VAL A 60 -27.20 -25.24 4.13
N TYR A 61 -26.16 -24.55 4.56
CA TYR A 61 -25.33 -23.72 3.68
C TYR A 61 -24.69 -24.54 2.55
N PHE A 62 -24.04 -25.66 2.88
CA PHE A 62 -23.31 -26.47 1.90
C PHE A 62 -24.22 -27.33 1.01
N VAL A 63 -25.42 -27.67 1.46
CA VAL A 63 -26.37 -28.47 0.67
C VAL A 63 -27.25 -27.58 -0.20
N ALA A 64 -27.85 -26.52 0.37
CA ALA A 64 -28.90 -25.75 -0.31
C ALA A 64 -28.41 -24.42 -0.93
N PHE A 65 -27.30 -23.84 -0.45
CA PHE A 65 -26.86 -22.49 -0.85
C PHE A 65 -25.44 -22.44 -1.45
N ARG A 66 -24.82 -23.60 -1.74
CA ARG A 66 -23.41 -23.71 -2.17
C ARG A 66 -23.04 -22.94 -3.44
N ASN A 67 -23.99 -22.70 -4.35
CA ASN A 67 -23.72 -22.14 -5.68
C ASN A 67 -24.22 -20.71 -5.89
N ASP A 68 -24.65 -20.03 -4.84
CA ASP A 68 -25.24 -18.71 -4.97
C ASP A 68 -24.19 -17.59 -5.12
N ASN A 69 -24.32 -16.77 -6.18
CA ASN A 69 -23.50 -15.58 -6.40
C ASN A 69 -24.06 -14.38 -5.61
N ILE A 70 -23.75 -14.35 -4.32
CA ILE A 70 -24.35 -13.45 -3.32
C ILE A 70 -23.95 -11.99 -3.56
N VAL A 71 -22.74 -11.73 -4.06
CA VAL A 71 -22.24 -10.37 -4.31
C VAL A 71 -23.12 -9.60 -5.32
N ASN A 72 -23.84 -10.27 -6.21
CA ASN A 72 -24.68 -9.59 -7.21
C ASN A 72 -26.16 -9.44 -6.79
N ARG A 73 -26.56 -10.00 -5.64
CA ARG A 73 -27.96 -9.97 -5.18
C ARG A 73 -28.43 -8.57 -4.78
N LYS A 74 -29.63 -8.21 -5.21
CA LYS A 74 -30.32 -6.99 -4.73
C LYS A 74 -30.78 -7.22 -3.27
N LEU A 75 -31.08 -6.13 -2.55
CA LEU A 75 -31.49 -6.20 -1.14
C LEU A 75 -32.68 -7.16 -0.92
N PHE A 76 -33.72 -7.09 -1.74
CA PHE A 76 -34.88 -7.98 -1.65
C PHE A 76 -34.52 -9.46 -1.88
N GLN A 77 -33.63 -9.73 -2.84
CA GLN A 77 -33.17 -11.10 -3.09
C GLN A 77 -32.34 -11.63 -1.92
N GLU A 78 -31.58 -10.76 -1.25
CA GLU A 78 -30.82 -11.12 -0.06
C GLU A 78 -31.73 -11.42 1.12
N ILE A 79 -32.73 -10.57 1.39
CA ILE A 79 -33.73 -10.79 2.44
C ILE A 79 -34.44 -12.13 2.23
N TYR A 80 -34.87 -12.42 1.01
CA TYR A 80 -35.51 -13.69 0.67
C TYR A 80 -34.57 -14.89 0.88
N ALA A 81 -33.32 -14.80 0.43
CA ALA A 81 -32.36 -15.89 0.57
C ALA A 81 -31.99 -16.16 2.04
N VAL A 82 -31.74 -15.11 2.83
CA VAL A 82 -31.47 -15.23 4.27
C VAL A 82 -32.72 -15.76 5.00
N GLY A 83 -33.90 -15.26 4.69
CA GLY A 83 -35.16 -15.76 5.26
C GLY A 83 -35.38 -17.25 4.97
N LYS A 84 -35.17 -17.68 3.71
CA LYS A 84 -35.23 -19.09 3.31
C LYS A 84 -34.20 -19.95 4.06
N MET A 85 -32.98 -19.43 4.24
CA MET A 85 -31.93 -20.13 4.98
C MET A 85 -32.29 -20.34 6.44
N TYR A 86 -32.70 -19.28 7.14
CA TYR A 86 -33.10 -19.39 8.55
C TYR A 86 -34.38 -20.20 8.74
N ALA A 87 -35.29 -20.23 7.75
CA ALA A 87 -36.44 -21.14 7.79
C ALA A 87 -35.99 -22.61 7.84
N TYR A 88 -35.01 -23.02 7.03
CA TYR A 88 -34.46 -24.37 7.11
C TYR A 88 -33.77 -24.64 8.45
N ILE A 89 -33.01 -23.67 8.97
CA ILE A 89 -32.35 -23.80 10.27
C ILE A 89 -33.38 -24.01 11.39
N ILE A 90 -34.43 -23.19 11.44
CA ILE A 90 -35.51 -23.30 12.43
C ILE A 90 -36.16 -24.68 12.39
N VAL A 91 -36.52 -25.17 11.20
CA VAL A 91 -37.19 -26.47 11.04
C VAL A 91 -36.27 -27.61 11.48
N LEU A 92 -35.02 -27.62 11.04
CA LEU A 92 -34.06 -28.68 11.36
C LEU A 92 -33.66 -28.67 12.84
N THR A 93 -33.34 -27.50 13.40
CA THR A 93 -33.01 -27.36 14.83
C THR A 93 -34.19 -27.77 15.71
N SER A 94 -35.42 -27.36 15.37
CA SER A 94 -36.63 -27.77 16.10
C SER A 94 -36.85 -29.29 16.01
N GLY A 95 -36.64 -29.89 14.84
CA GLY A 95 -36.69 -31.34 14.66
C GLY A 95 -35.67 -32.07 15.52
N CYS A 96 -34.41 -31.63 15.52
CA CYS A 96 -33.37 -32.21 16.37
C CYS A 96 -33.72 -32.14 17.86
N ILE A 97 -34.23 -31.01 18.35
CA ILE A 97 -34.65 -30.85 19.74
C ILE A 97 -35.82 -31.77 20.08
N TYR A 98 -36.79 -31.90 19.17
CA TYR A 98 -37.95 -32.77 19.33
C TYR A 98 -37.54 -34.24 19.42
N PHE A 99 -36.76 -34.74 18.46
CA PHE A 99 -36.33 -36.15 18.42
C PHE A 99 -35.39 -36.50 19.57
N ALA A 100 -34.53 -35.55 20.00
CA ALA A 100 -33.67 -35.73 21.17
C ALA A 100 -34.42 -35.63 22.51
N LYS A 101 -35.73 -35.32 22.49
CA LYS A 101 -36.55 -35.05 23.69
C LYS A 101 -35.95 -33.99 24.62
N MET A 102 -35.24 -33.01 24.05
CA MET A 102 -34.53 -31.97 24.79
C MET A 102 -35.35 -30.67 24.95
N GLY A 103 -36.62 -30.67 24.57
CA GLY A 103 -37.47 -29.47 24.54
C GLY A 103 -37.68 -28.80 25.91
N GLU A 104 -37.53 -29.53 27.00
CA GLU A 104 -37.70 -29.01 28.37
C GLU A 104 -36.48 -28.21 28.87
N TYR A 105 -35.29 -28.46 28.32
CA TYR A 105 -34.06 -27.77 28.71
C TYR A 105 -33.94 -26.37 28.11
N TYR A 106 -34.65 -26.11 27.00
CA TYR A 106 -34.49 -24.89 26.20
C TYR A 106 -35.67 -23.94 26.31
N SER A 107 -35.38 -22.65 26.50
CA SER A 107 -36.42 -21.62 26.54
C SER A 107 -36.90 -21.24 25.15
N ARG A 108 -38.19 -21.50 24.87
CA ARG A 108 -38.86 -21.11 23.61
C ARG A 108 -38.73 -19.61 23.30
N VAL A 109 -38.75 -18.77 24.32
CA VAL A 109 -38.63 -17.30 24.18
C VAL A 109 -37.22 -16.92 23.72
N GLN A 110 -36.18 -17.53 24.28
CA GLN A 110 -34.80 -17.28 23.88
C GLN A 110 -34.55 -17.75 22.44
N MET A 111 -35.08 -18.91 22.06
CA MET A 111 -35.02 -19.40 20.68
C MET A 111 -35.71 -18.45 19.71
N LEU A 112 -36.93 -17.99 20.04
CA LEU A 112 -37.68 -17.06 19.19
C LEU A 112 -36.92 -15.75 18.98
N ILE A 113 -36.36 -15.17 20.05
CA ILE A 113 -35.56 -13.93 19.96
C ILE A 113 -34.32 -14.17 19.08
N THR A 114 -33.63 -15.29 19.25
CA THR A 114 -32.46 -15.64 18.43
C THR A 114 -32.83 -15.73 16.95
N PHE A 115 -33.95 -16.38 16.61
CA PHE A 115 -34.41 -16.52 15.23
C PHE A 115 -35.02 -15.25 14.61
N ILE A 116 -35.31 -14.22 15.40
CA ILE A 116 -35.72 -12.90 14.89
C ILE A 116 -34.49 -12.01 14.67
N ILE A 117 -33.57 -11.97 15.64
CA ILE A 117 -32.39 -11.10 15.58
C ILE A 117 -31.42 -11.59 14.50
N SER A 118 -31.18 -12.90 14.43
CA SER A 118 -30.14 -13.46 13.56
C SER A 118 -30.36 -13.18 12.06
N PRO A 119 -31.56 -13.39 11.47
CA PRO A 119 -31.78 -13.04 10.06
C PRO A 119 -31.60 -11.55 9.77
N ILE A 120 -32.09 -10.67 10.65
CA ILE A 120 -32.00 -9.22 10.47
C ILE A 120 -30.53 -8.78 10.53
N ALA A 121 -29.81 -9.23 11.56
CA ALA A 121 -28.39 -8.93 11.72
C ALA A 121 -27.56 -9.48 10.55
N THR A 122 -27.88 -10.68 10.06
CA THR A 122 -27.20 -11.31 8.91
C THR A 122 -27.39 -10.48 7.64
N VAL A 123 -28.61 -10.02 7.34
CA VAL A 123 -28.84 -9.12 6.18
C VAL A 123 -28.03 -7.83 6.30
N ILE A 124 -27.99 -7.22 7.48
CA ILE A 124 -27.24 -5.98 7.73
C ILE A 124 -25.74 -6.21 7.54
N VAL A 125 -25.17 -7.22 8.20
CA VAL A 125 -23.74 -7.53 8.14
C VAL A 125 -23.32 -7.92 6.73
N ARG A 126 -24.11 -8.74 6.03
CA ARG A 126 -23.83 -9.09 4.63
C ARG A 126 -23.91 -7.86 3.72
N GLN A 127 -24.79 -6.90 3.97
CA GLN A 127 -24.79 -5.65 3.19
C GLN A 127 -23.58 -4.75 3.47
N ILE A 128 -23.17 -4.65 4.73
CA ILE A 128 -21.95 -3.93 5.10
C ILE A 128 -20.75 -4.61 4.43
N PHE A 129 -20.63 -5.94 4.57
CA PHE A 129 -19.58 -6.74 3.95
C PHE A 129 -19.57 -6.56 2.43
N LYS A 130 -20.72 -6.65 1.76
CA LYS A 130 -20.85 -6.39 0.33
C LYS A 130 -20.36 -4.99 -0.02
N ARG A 131 -20.79 -3.94 0.69
CA ARG A 131 -20.32 -2.57 0.46
C ARG A 131 -18.80 -2.45 0.63
N LEU A 132 -18.23 -3.07 1.67
CA LEU A 132 -16.80 -3.06 1.94
C LEU A 132 -16.01 -3.81 0.86
N VAL A 133 -16.41 -5.04 0.51
CA VAL A 133 -15.76 -5.84 -0.52
C VAL A 133 -15.85 -5.15 -1.87
N THR A 134 -17.02 -4.70 -2.30
CA THR A 134 -17.16 -4.06 -3.63
C THR A 134 -16.37 -2.75 -3.71
N LYS A 135 -16.36 -1.94 -2.63
CA LYS A 135 -15.63 -0.66 -2.57
C LYS A 135 -14.11 -0.86 -2.52
N GLU A 136 -13.64 -1.80 -1.71
CA GLU A 136 -12.19 -2.07 -1.53
C GLU A 136 -11.62 -2.82 -2.73
N TYR A 137 -12.37 -3.75 -3.32
CA TYR A 137 -11.92 -4.52 -4.47
C TYR A 137 -11.72 -3.60 -5.70
N HIS A 138 -12.70 -2.71 -6.01
CA HIS A 138 -12.54 -1.71 -7.07
C HIS A 138 -11.42 -0.69 -6.81
N ARG A 139 -11.07 -0.40 -5.56
CA ARG A 139 -10.02 0.57 -5.17
C ARG A 139 -8.61 -0.03 -5.09
N SER A 140 -8.50 -1.31 -4.76
CA SER A 140 -7.22 -2.00 -4.51
C SER A 140 -6.47 -2.42 -5.77
N GLY A 141 -7.03 -2.23 -6.97
CA GLY A 141 -6.44 -2.76 -8.22
C GLY A 141 -6.34 -4.30 -8.21
N ALA A 142 -7.11 -4.96 -7.33
CA ALA A 142 -7.16 -6.42 -7.19
C ALA A 142 -8.08 -7.09 -8.23
N ASN A 143 -8.88 -6.30 -8.94
CA ASN A 143 -9.61 -6.72 -10.14
C ASN A 143 -8.61 -7.25 -11.17
N GLU A 144 -8.92 -8.41 -11.72
CA GLU A 144 -8.15 -8.98 -12.82
C GLU A 144 -8.19 -8.01 -14.02
N LYS A 145 -7.03 -7.51 -14.45
CA LYS A 145 -6.90 -6.63 -15.60
C LYS A 145 -6.87 -7.50 -16.87
N ILE A 146 -7.91 -7.39 -17.68
CA ILE A 146 -8.05 -8.15 -18.92
C ILE A 146 -7.75 -7.23 -20.11
N MET A 147 -6.95 -7.74 -21.05
CA MET A 147 -6.94 -7.22 -22.41
C MET A 147 -7.99 -7.92 -23.26
N LEU A 148 -8.85 -7.15 -23.92
CA LEU A 148 -9.81 -7.67 -24.89
C LEU A 148 -9.16 -7.71 -26.28
N VAL A 149 -9.07 -8.89 -26.89
CA VAL A 149 -8.63 -9.08 -28.27
C VAL A 149 -9.85 -9.41 -29.11
N THR A 150 -10.18 -8.54 -30.06
CA THR A 150 -11.40 -8.64 -30.86
C THR A 150 -11.26 -7.89 -32.18
N THR A 151 -12.29 -7.90 -33.02
CA THR A 151 -12.35 -7.14 -34.28
C THR A 151 -13.08 -5.82 -34.09
N SER A 152 -12.87 -4.86 -35.00
CA SER A 152 -13.39 -3.51 -34.91
C SER A 152 -14.92 -3.44 -34.90
N ASP A 153 -15.60 -4.39 -35.53
CA ASP A 153 -17.06 -4.53 -35.59
C ASP A 153 -17.67 -5.11 -34.30
N GLN A 154 -16.93 -5.97 -33.58
CA GLN A 154 -17.44 -6.66 -32.39
C GLN A 154 -17.13 -5.92 -31.07
N VAL A 155 -16.12 -5.04 -31.06
CA VAL A 155 -15.58 -4.44 -29.84
C VAL A 155 -16.63 -3.79 -28.93
N GLU A 156 -17.53 -2.98 -29.49
CA GLU A 156 -18.57 -2.30 -28.72
C GLU A 156 -19.60 -3.27 -28.12
N ASN A 157 -20.01 -4.27 -28.91
CA ASN A 157 -20.97 -5.28 -28.48
C ASN A 157 -20.41 -6.14 -27.34
N VAL A 158 -19.15 -6.57 -27.45
CA VAL A 158 -18.48 -7.36 -26.41
C VAL A 158 -18.36 -6.59 -25.12
N ILE A 159 -17.93 -5.31 -25.18
CA ILE A 159 -17.81 -4.44 -24.00
C ILE A 159 -19.19 -4.26 -23.34
N LYS A 160 -20.24 -4.01 -24.13
CA LYS A 160 -21.61 -3.85 -23.63
C LYS A 160 -22.08 -5.11 -22.89
N ILE A 161 -21.89 -6.30 -23.46
CA ILE A 161 -22.28 -7.57 -22.86
C ILE A 161 -21.52 -7.81 -21.54
N ILE A 162 -20.21 -7.57 -21.53
CA ILE A 162 -19.40 -7.70 -20.32
C ILE A 162 -19.87 -6.74 -19.22
N LYS A 163 -20.13 -5.47 -19.56
CA LYS A 163 -20.61 -4.46 -18.60
C LYS A 163 -21.99 -4.77 -18.02
N THR A 164 -22.92 -5.34 -18.82
CA THR A 164 -24.27 -5.69 -18.33
C THR A 164 -24.26 -6.72 -17.20
N THR A 165 -23.21 -7.54 -17.10
CA THR A 165 -23.13 -8.62 -16.09
C THR A 165 -22.72 -8.11 -14.70
N ARG A 166 -22.29 -6.84 -14.57
CA ARG A 166 -21.82 -6.21 -13.31
C ARG A 166 -20.84 -7.10 -12.53
N ASN A 167 -19.87 -7.68 -13.25
CA ASN A 167 -18.84 -8.50 -12.63
C ASN A 167 -17.83 -7.62 -11.89
N TRP A 168 -17.60 -7.93 -10.61
CA TRP A 168 -16.69 -7.21 -9.72
C TRP A 168 -15.26 -7.77 -9.76
N ASP A 169 -15.08 -8.98 -10.29
CA ASP A 169 -13.84 -9.76 -10.21
C ASP A 169 -12.78 -9.36 -11.26
N PHE A 170 -13.19 -8.71 -12.35
CA PHE A 170 -12.30 -8.26 -13.43
C PHE A 170 -12.68 -6.89 -14.01
N ARG A 171 -11.76 -6.29 -14.78
CA ARG A 171 -11.99 -5.08 -15.58
C ARG A 171 -11.24 -5.19 -16.91
N ILE A 172 -11.81 -4.66 -17.97
CA ILE A 172 -11.10 -4.50 -19.24
C ILE A 172 -10.18 -3.27 -19.09
N SER A 173 -8.87 -3.46 -19.21
CA SER A 173 -7.88 -2.39 -19.09
C SER A 173 -7.33 -1.92 -20.42
N ASN A 174 -7.31 -2.81 -21.42
CA ASN A 174 -6.69 -2.59 -22.71
C ASN A 174 -7.52 -3.29 -23.79
N ILE A 175 -7.54 -2.73 -24.99
CA ILE A 175 -8.15 -3.35 -26.17
C ILE A 175 -7.07 -3.57 -27.22
N ALA A 176 -7.16 -4.70 -27.92
CA ALA A 176 -6.44 -4.96 -29.15
C ALA A 176 -7.43 -5.27 -30.27
N ILE A 177 -7.27 -4.57 -31.40
CA ILE A 177 -8.13 -4.72 -32.58
C ILE A 177 -7.31 -5.40 -33.67
N VAL A 178 -7.66 -6.63 -34.04
CA VAL A 178 -6.79 -7.46 -34.91
C VAL A 178 -6.97 -7.21 -36.41
N ASP A 179 -8.07 -6.60 -36.83
CA ASP A 179 -8.46 -6.39 -38.23
C ASP A 179 -8.06 -5.01 -38.80
N CYS A 180 -7.76 -4.03 -37.94
CA CYS A 180 -7.32 -2.70 -38.37
C CYS A 180 -6.45 -2.00 -37.32
N ASP A 181 -5.61 -1.06 -37.77
CA ASP A 181 -4.84 -0.23 -36.87
C ASP A 181 -5.68 0.94 -36.35
N ARG A 182 -6.08 0.84 -35.09
CA ARG A 182 -6.76 1.90 -34.33
C ARG A 182 -6.03 2.22 -33.03
N THR A 183 -4.72 1.96 -32.98
CA THR A 183 -3.89 2.21 -31.81
C THR A 183 -3.98 3.68 -31.37
N GLY A 184 -4.03 3.92 -30.05
CA GLY A 184 -4.20 5.24 -29.44
C GLY A 184 -5.64 5.77 -29.39
N GLN A 185 -6.60 5.12 -30.04
CA GLN A 185 -8.01 5.49 -29.91
C GLN A 185 -8.61 4.97 -28.59
N ILE A 186 -9.62 5.68 -28.07
CA ILE A 186 -10.29 5.34 -26.82
C ILE A 186 -11.73 4.94 -27.10
N ILE A 187 -12.11 3.71 -26.74
CA ILE A 187 -13.49 3.20 -26.79
C ILE A 187 -13.97 2.96 -25.37
N ASP A 188 -15.07 3.61 -24.99
CA ASP A 188 -15.70 3.44 -23.67
C ASP A 188 -14.72 3.63 -22.48
N LYS A 189 -13.84 4.63 -22.62
CA LYS A 189 -12.76 5.01 -21.69
C LYS A 189 -11.63 3.97 -21.55
N ILE A 190 -11.53 3.05 -22.50
CA ILE A 190 -10.47 2.05 -22.58
C ILE A 190 -9.68 2.30 -23.86
N GLU A 191 -8.35 2.34 -23.73
CA GLU A 191 -7.44 2.60 -24.84
C GLU A 191 -7.20 1.33 -25.67
N ILE A 192 -7.20 1.51 -27.00
CA ILE A 192 -6.72 0.52 -27.94
C ILE A 192 -5.21 0.65 -28.01
N VAL A 193 -4.52 -0.37 -27.50
CA VAL A 193 -3.05 -0.34 -27.33
C VAL A 193 -2.32 -1.19 -28.36
N ALA A 194 -3.04 -2.05 -29.08
CA ALA A 194 -2.45 -2.97 -30.05
C ALA A 194 -3.34 -3.21 -31.26
N ASN A 195 -2.70 -3.49 -32.38
CA ASN A 195 -3.26 -4.03 -33.61
C ASN A 195 -2.82 -5.50 -33.81
N GLY A 196 -3.17 -6.13 -34.93
CA GLY A 196 -2.78 -7.52 -35.21
C GLY A 196 -1.27 -7.76 -35.23
N ASP A 197 -0.50 -6.80 -35.76
CA ASP A 197 0.94 -6.95 -35.99
C ASP A 197 1.77 -6.76 -34.71
N ASN A 198 1.41 -5.80 -33.86
CA ASN A 198 2.13 -5.50 -32.63
C ASN A 198 1.55 -6.17 -31.38
N LEU A 199 0.51 -7.01 -31.54
CA LEU A 199 -0.21 -7.65 -30.44
C LEU A 199 0.73 -8.36 -29.46
N MET A 200 1.67 -9.14 -29.96
CA MET A 200 2.57 -9.94 -29.13
C MET A 200 3.55 -9.09 -28.34
N GLU A 201 4.09 -8.03 -28.94
CA GLU A 201 5.02 -7.10 -28.29
C GLU A 201 4.33 -6.33 -27.16
N VAL A 202 3.11 -5.83 -27.42
CA VAL A 202 2.30 -5.13 -26.43
C VAL A 202 1.85 -6.09 -25.34
N LEU A 203 1.48 -7.32 -25.69
CA LEU A 203 1.15 -8.35 -24.70
C LEU A 203 2.32 -8.67 -23.79
N ALA A 204 3.57 -8.58 -24.25
CA ALA A 204 4.71 -8.90 -23.41
C ALA A 204 4.99 -7.82 -22.34
N THR A 205 4.70 -6.55 -22.64
CA THR A 205 4.99 -5.41 -21.76
C THR A 205 3.78 -4.87 -21.00
N ALA A 206 2.56 -5.16 -21.46
CA ALA A 206 1.34 -4.62 -20.86
C ALA A 206 1.12 -5.11 -19.42
N GLU A 207 0.74 -4.19 -18.53
CA GLU A 207 0.36 -4.46 -17.13
C GLU A 207 -1.03 -5.15 -17.02
N ILE A 208 -1.18 -6.33 -17.61
CA ILE A 208 -2.42 -7.13 -17.63
C ILE A 208 -2.22 -8.51 -16.98
N ASP A 209 -3.27 -9.05 -16.39
CA ASP A 209 -3.26 -10.38 -15.77
C ASP A 209 -3.72 -11.48 -16.73
N SER A 210 -4.57 -11.11 -17.69
CA SER A 210 -5.19 -12.06 -18.61
C SER A 210 -5.64 -11.43 -19.91
N VAL A 211 -5.89 -12.28 -20.90
CA VAL A 211 -6.31 -11.92 -22.25
C VAL A 211 -7.63 -12.63 -22.53
N PHE A 212 -8.65 -11.88 -22.95
CA PHE A 212 -9.90 -12.42 -23.43
C PHE A 212 -9.98 -12.23 -24.94
N VAL A 213 -10.03 -13.35 -25.66
CA VAL A 213 -10.09 -13.37 -27.11
C VAL A 213 -11.53 -13.69 -27.53
N HIS A 214 -12.13 -12.76 -28.26
CA HIS A 214 -13.44 -12.91 -28.86
C HIS A 214 -13.36 -12.45 -30.32
N LEU A 215 -13.30 -13.42 -31.22
CA LEU A 215 -13.24 -13.19 -32.66
C LEU A 215 -14.52 -13.69 -33.34
N PRO A 216 -14.90 -13.12 -34.49
CA PRO A 216 -15.99 -13.64 -35.30
C PRO A 216 -15.74 -15.10 -35.70
N ASN A 217 -16.80 -15.89 -35.82
CA ASN A 217 -16.71 -17.28 -36.27
C ASN A 217 -16.01 -17.34 -37.64
N GLY A 218 -14.98 -18.17 -37.79
CA GLY A 218 -14.25 -18.32 -39.05
C GLY A 218 -13.17 -17.27 -39.33
N TYR A 219 -12.89 -16.37 -38.38
CA TYR A 219 -11.73 -15.47 -38.46
C TYR A 219 -10.43 -16.29 -38.37
N VAL A 220 -9.54 -16.15 -39.35
CA VAL A 220 -8.26 -16.89 -39.39
C VAL A 220 -7.33 -16.35 -38.31
N PHE A 221 -7.22 -17.08 -37.20
CA PHE A 221 -6.33 -16.75 -36.08
C PHE A 221 -5.70 -18.01 -35.53
N ASP A 222 -4.36 -18.06 -35.47
CA ASP A 222 -3.66 -19.19 -34.87
C ASP A 222 -3.82 -19.15 -33.34
N GLN A 223 -4.94 -19.68 -32.88
CA GLN A 223 -5.27 -19.78 -31.46
C GLN A 223 -4.24 -20.60 -30.70
N LYS A 224 -3.62 -21.61 -31.34
CA LYS A 224 -2.68 -22.50 -30.67
C LYS A 224 -1.37 -21.79 -30.39
N ALA A 225 -0.78 -21.15 -31.41
CA ALA A 225 0.44 -20.37 -31.24
C ALA A 225 0.21 -19.22 -30.27
N PHE A 226 -0.92 -18.52 -30.39
CA PHE A 226 -1.28 -17.43 -29.50
C PHE A 226 -1.42 -17.87 -28.04
N VAL A 227 -2.22 -18.91 -27.75
CA VAL A 227 -2.42 -19.41 -26.38
C VAL A 227 -1.10 -19.88 -25.79
N THR A 228 -0.27 -20.56 -26.58
CA THR A 228 1.04 -21.05 -26.12
C THR A 228 1.94 -19.88 -25.74
N ALA A 229 2.10 -18.90 -26.64
CA ALA A 229 2.97 -17.75 -26.40
C ALA A 229 2.48 -16.90 -25.21
N VAL A 230 1.18 -16.61 -25.11
CA VAL A 230 0.63 -15.81 -24.00
C VAL A 230 0.72 -16.54 -22.67
N ASN A 231 0.52 -17.86 -22.66
CA ASN A 231 0.69 -18.66 -21.46
C ASN A 231 2.18 -18.78 -21.08
N ASP A 232 3.09 -18.79 -22.05
CA ASP A 232 4.53 -18.73 -21.79
C ASP A 232 4.96 -17.39 -21.18
N MET A 233 4.31 -16.28 -21.53
CA MET A 233 4.44 -15.00 -20.81
C MET A 233 3.85 -15.02 -19.39
N GLY A 234 3.23 -16.12 -18.96
CA GLY A 234 2.65 -16.29 -17.63
C GLY A 234 1.24 -15.70 -17.47
N LYS A 235 0.61 -15.28 -18.58
CA LYS A 235 -0.72 -14.65 -18.58
C LYS A 235 -1.81 -15.71 -18.80
N THR A 236 -3.00 -15.46 -18.25
CA THR A 236 -4.15 -16.36 -18.46
C THR A 236 -4.86 -16.01 -19.76
N VAL A 237 -5.26 -17.01 -20.56
CA VAL A 237 -6.06 -16.80 -21.77
C VAL A 237 -7.48 -17.32 -21.58
N TYR A 238 -8.45 -16.50 -21.96
CA TYR A 238 -9.88 -16.83 -22.05
C TYR A 238 -10.27 -16.82 -23.53
N LEU A 239 -10.70 -17.95 -24.09
CA LEU A 239 -11.27 -18.02 -25.44
C LEU A 239 -12.77 -18.33 -25.35
N ASN A 240 -13.56 -17.70 -26.21
CA ASN A 240 -14.99 -18.02 -26.34
C ASN A 240 -15.21 -19.47 -26.83
N VAL A 241 -16.24 -20.16 -26.32
CA VAL A 241 -16.45 -21.62 -26.46
C VAL A 241 -16.92 -22.08 -27.86
N ASN A 242 -17.17 -21.18 -28.81
CA ASN A 242 -17.70 -21.54 -30.13
C ASN A 242 -16.72 -22.27 -31.07
N GLU A 243 -15.45 -22.44 -30.71
CA GLU A 243 -14.48 -23.17 -31.52
C GLU A 243 -13.71 -24.14 -30.61
N TYR A 244 -13.81 -25.44 -30.88
CA TYR A 244 -13.17 -26.45 -30.04
C TYR A 244 -12.63 -27.64 -30.82
N GLU A 245 -11.31 -27.80 -30.77
CA GLU A 245 -10.59 -29.07 -30.61
C GLU A 245 -9.07 -28.78 -30.43
N MET A 246 -8.49 -28.84 -29.21
CA MET A 246 -7.02 -28.96 -29.04
C MET A 246 -6.52 -29.23 -27.61
N LYS A 247 -5.65 -30.24 -27.40
CA LYS A 247 -5.08 -30.74 -26.11
C LYS A 247 -3.78 -30.04 -25.70
N ILE A 248 -3.87 -28.88 -25.03
CA ILE A 248 -2.73 -28.26 -24.31
C ILE A 248 -3.25 -27.66 -22.98
N GLY A 249 -2.61 -27.98 -21.84
CA GLY A 249 -2.88 -27.41 -20.50
C GLY A 249 -4.10 -27.98 -19.73
N GLU A 250 -4.25 -27.60 -18.46
CA GLU A 250 -5.48 -27.87 -17.67
C GLU A 250 -6.61 -26.98 -18.20
N ARG A 251 -7.65 -27.59 -18.79
CA ARG A 251 -8.80 -26.87 -19.32
C ARG A 251 -9.89 -26.74 -18.28
N ARG A 252 -10.51 -25.56 -18.22
CA ARG A 252 -11.74 -25.37 -17.44
C ARG A 252 -12.74 -24.49 -18.19
N LEU A 253 -13.97 -24.98 -18.29
CA LEU A 253 -15.13 -24.18 -18.65
C LEU A 253 -15.41 -23.19 -17.50
N ASP A 254 -15.33 -21.90 -17.82
CA ASP A 254 -15.66 -20.79 -16.93
C ASP A 254 -16.61 -19.82 -17.66
N PHE A 255 -17.12 -18.82 -16.94
CA PHE A 255 -17.96 -17.78 -17.53
C PHE A 255 -17.28 -16.41 -17.35
N LEU A 256 -17.09 -15.69 -18.45
CA LEU A 256 -16.57 -14.32 -18.47
C LEU A 256 -17.68 -13.38 -18.95
N GLY A 257 -18.36 -12.77 -17.98
CA GLY A 257 -19.64 -12.10 -18.26
C GLY A 257 -20.71 -13.14 -18.60
N ARG A 258 -21.30 -13.03 -19.80
CA ARG A 258 -22.23 -14.03 -20.35
C ARG A 258 -21.56 -15.02 -21.30
N TYR A 259 -20.28 -14.82 -21.62
CA TYR A 259 -19.57 -15.74 -22.50
C TYR A 259 -19.15 -16.98 -21.72
N ALA A 260 -19.52 -18.14 -22.23
CA ALA A 260 -18.85 -19.38 -21.86
C ALA A 260 -17.45 -19.29 -22.46
N VAL A 261 -16.44 -19.39 -21.61
CA VAL A 261 -15.03 -19.33 -22.02
C VAL A 261 -14.32 -20.59 -21.59
N VAL A 262 -13.35 -21.03 -22.39
CA VAL A 262 -12.34 -21.94 -21.88
C VAL A 262 -11.15 -21.14 -21.43
N THR A 263 -10.77 -21.41 -20.19
CA THR A 263 -9.66 -20.78 -19.51
C THR A 263 -8.44 -21.69 -19.58
N TRP A 264 -7.33 -21.19 -20.10
CA TRP A 264 -6.01 -21.81 -20.02
C TRP A 264 -5.15 -21.12 -18.97
N LYS A 265 -4.57 -21.91 -18.06
CA LYS A 265 -3.70 -21.43 -16.97
C LYS A 265 -2.46 -22.31 -16.86
N ASN A 266 -1.29 -21.68 -16.70
CA ASN A 266 -0.02 -22.38 -16.47
C ASN A 266 -0.04 -23.34 -15.26
N LYS A 267 -0.71 -22.96 -14.17
CA LYS A 267 -0.87 -23.82 -12.98
C LYS A 267 -1.99 -23.36 -12.06
N THR A 268 -2.86 -24.27 -11.65
CA THR A 268 -3.92 -23.98 -10.69
C THR A 268 -3.50 -24.41 -9.29
N TYR A 269 -3.08 -23.45 -8.45
CA TYR A 269 -2.76 -23.77 -7.06
C TYR A 269 -4.03 -24.14 -6.27
N ARG A 270 -3.97 -25.26 -5.53
CA ARG A 270 -5.04 -25.62 -4.59
C ARG A 270 -5.22 -24.51 -3.56
N LEU A 271 -6.47 -24.23 -3.17
CA LEU A 271 -6.77 -23.15 -2.23
C LEU A 271 -6.05 -23.30 -0.88
N ARG A 272 -5.92 -24.54 -0.39
CA ARG A 272 -5.20 -24.84 0.87
C ARG A 272 -3.75 -24.37 0.81
N TYR A 273 -3.08 -24.58 -0.32
CA TYR A 273 -1.71 -24.10 -0.51
C TYR A 273 -1.66 -22.57 -0.53
N LEU A 274 -2.56 -21.90 -1.25
CA LEU A 274 -2.59 -20.43 -1.30
C LEU A 274 -2.84 -19.79 0.09
N LEU A 275 -3.74 -20.37 0.87
CA LEU A 275 -4.01 -19.93 2.24
C LEU A 275 -2.80 -20.18 3.15
N ALA A 276 -2.18 -21.36 3.07
CA ALA A 276 -1.00 -21.69 3.86
C ALA A 276 0.20 -20.79 3.49
N LYS A 277 0.43 -20.56 2.19
CA LYS A 277 1.45 -19.63 1.67
C LYS A 277 1.20 -18.21 2.15
N LYS A 278 -0.05 -17.73 2.12
CA LYS A 278 -0.40 -16.41 2.65
C LYS A 278 -0.20 -16.30 4.16
N GLY A 279 -0.55 -17.34 4.92
CA GLY A 279 -0.29 -17.41 6.36
C GLY A 279 1.22 -17.38 6.66
N PHE A 280 2.00 -18.17 5.92
CA PHE A 280 3.46 -18.18 5.99
C PHE A 280 4.05 -16.80 5.69
N ASP A 281 3.63 -16.16 4.60
CA ASP A 281 4.10 -14.83 4.23
C ASP A 281 3.73 -13.77 5.28
N LEU A 282 2.54 -13.85 5.89
CA LEU A 282 2.13 -12.94 6.95
C LEU A 282 2.96 -13.12 8.23
N ILE A 283 3.17 -14.37 8.66
CA ILE A 283 3.93 -14.70 9.88
C ILE A 283 5.38 -14.26 9.73
N PHE A 284 6.05 -14.69 8.66
CA PHE A 284 7.45 -14.35 8.42
C PHE A 284 7.63 -12.88 8.01
N GLY A 285 6.64 -12.26 7.37
CA GLY A 285 6.63 -10.81 7.09
C GLY A 285 6.54 -9.98 8.37
N LEU A 286 5.71 -10.39 9.34
CA LEU A 286 5.62 -9.74 10.65
C LEU A 286 6.92 -9.93 11.46
N PHE A 287 7.45 -11.15 11.48
CA PHE A 287 8.72 -11.45 12.14
C PHE A 287 9.89 -10.65 11.54
N GLY A 288 10.00 -10.63 10.21
CA GLY A 288 10.98 -9.82 9.50
C GLY A 288 10.82 -8.33 9.77
N SER A 289 9.58 -7.83 9.84
CA SER A 289 9.29 -6.44 10.19
C SER A 289 9.74 -6.07 11.61
N LEU A 290 9.65 -7.00 12.57
CA LEU A 290 10.15 -6.80 13.93
C LEU A 290 11.68 -6.71 13.94
N LEU A 291 12.36 -7.54 13.14
CA LEU A 291 13.82 -7.53 12.99
C LEU A 291 14.37 -6.25 12.33
N ILE A 292 13.53 -5.50 11.59
CA ILE A 292 13.95 -4.20 11.03
C ILE A 292 14.41 -3.27 12.14
N ILE A 293 13.78 -3.27 13.32
CA ILE A 293 14.05 -2.30 14.40
C ILE A 293 15.52 -2.38 14.87
N PRO A 294 16.04 -3.52 15.34
CA PRO A 294 17.44 -3.61 15.77
C PRO A 294 18.44 -3.36 14.62
N VAL A 295 18.14 -3.85 13.40
CA VAL A 295 19.02 -3.62 12.23
C VAL A 295 19.01 -2.14 11.82
N TRP A 296 17.88 -1.47 11.93
CA TRP A 296 17.75 -0.03 11.69
C TRP A 296 18.53 0.78 12.70
N ILE A 297 18.48 0.43 13.99
CA ILE A 297 19.29 1.07 15.04
C ILE A 297 20.77 0.91 14.71
N PHE A 298 21.22 -0.30 14.35
CA PHE A 298 22.60 -0.56 13.94
C PHE A 298 23.02 0.28 12.73
N ALA A 299 22.19 0.33 11.68
CA ALA A 299 22.42 1.14 10.49
C ALA A 299 22.40 2.66 10.81
N PHE A 300 21.55 3.09 11.73
CA PHE A 300 21.46 4.48 12.20
C PHE A 300 22.69 4.89 13.00
N ILE A 301 23.22 4.03 13.86
CA ILE A 301 24.49 4.28 14.57
C ILE A 301 25.63 4.40 13.54
N GLY A 302 25.71 3.48 12.57
CA GLY A 302 26.69 3.56 11.49
C GLY A 302 26.62 4.88 10.72
N LYS A 303 25.41 5.36 10.44
CA LYS A 303 25.17 6.67 9.85
C LYS A 303 25.73 7.81 10.71
N LEU A 304 25.50 7.80 12.03
CA LEU A 304 26.02 8.84 12.93
C LEU A 304 27.55 8.83 12.99
N VAL A 305 28.18 7.64 13.05
CA VAL A 305 29.64 7.48 13.11
C VAL A 305 30.31 7.94 11.81
N THR A 306 29.70 7.67 10.66
CA THR A 306 30.24 8.06 9.34
C THR A 306 29.97 9.53 8.98
N GLY A 307 29.16 10.24 9.74
CA GLY A 307 28.75 11.62 9.43
C GLY A 307 27.84 11.77 8.21
N ASP A 308 27.35 10.65 7.65
CA ASP A 308 26.47 10.65 6.49
C ASP A 308 25.05 11.10 6.88
N LEU A 309 24.53 12.17 6.30
CA LEU A 309 23.23 12.74 6.65
C LEU A 309 22.04 12.10 5.92
N GLY A 310 22.27 11.13 5.02
CA GLY A 310 21.21 10.51 4.22
C GLY A 310 20.30 9.52 4.98
N PRO A 311 19.21 9.07 4.35
CA PRO A 311 18.23 8.18 4.99
C PRO A 311 18.79 6.76 5.20
N VAL A 312 18.38 6.10 6.28
CA VAL A 312 18.80 4.71 6.60
C VAL A 312 18.10 3.69 5.69
N ILE A 313 16.85 3.94 5.34
CA ILE A 313 16.05 3.13 4.40
C ILE A 313 15.83 3.96 3.14
N ILE A 314 16.03 3.33 1.98
CA ILE A 314 15.73 3.89 0.67
C ILE A 314 14.59 3.10 0.02
N THR A 315 13.94 3.74 -0.94
CA THR A 315 12.83 3.15 -1.70
C THR A 315 13.17 3.24 -3.17
N ILE A 316 13.05 2.14 -3.90
CA ILE A 316 13.34 2.03 -5.33
C ILE A 316 12.14 1.41 -6.04
N VAL A 317 11.92 1.71 -7.32
CA VAL A 317 10.83 1.10 -8.09
C VAL A 317 11.28 -0.23 -8.67
N ARG A 318 10.46 -1.27 -8.51
CA ARG A 318 10.70 -2.63 -9.02
C ARG A 318 9.49 -3.17 -9.75
N VAL A 319 9.71 -4.21 -10.55
CA VAL A 319 8.64 -4.93 -11.26
C VAL A 319 8.28 -6.18 -10.49
N GLY A 320 6.99 -6.35 -10.22
CA GLY A 320 6.42 -7.47 -9.50
C GLY A 320 5.57 -8.35 -10.40
N LYS A 321 4.62 -9.06 -9.77
CA LYS A 321 3.78 -10.03 -10.46
C LYS A 321 3.09 -9.41 -11.69
N ASN A 322 3.16 -10.09 -12.84
CA ASN A 322 2.55 -9.70 -14.11
C ASN A 322 2.96 -8.28 -14.57
N GLY A 323 4.21 -7.88 -14.32
CA GLY A 323 4.73 -6.57 -14.77
C GLY A 323 4.32 -5.38 -13.90
N ARG A 324 3.62 -5.60 -12.77
CA ARG A 324 3.13 -4.50 -11.92
C ARG A 324 4.28 -3.81 -11.20
N ARG A 325 4.39 -2.50 -11.34
CA ARG A 325 5.41 -1.71 -10.62
C ARG A 325 5.02 -1.50 -9.16
N PHE A 326 5.99 -1.61 -8.27
CA PHE A 326 5.82 -1.33 -6.84
C PHE A 326 7.08 -0.71 -6.23
N TYR A 327 6.91 -0.12 -5.05
CA TYR A 327 7.99 0.51 -4.29
C TYR A 327 8.69 -0.52 -3.41
N TYR A 328 9.93 -0.86 -3.72
CA TYR A 328 10.76 -1.79 -2.97
C TYR A 328 11.59 -1.06 -1.91
N HIS A 329 11.47 -1.48 -0.65
CA HIS A 329 12.23 -0.88 0.46
C HIS A 329 13.46 -1.70 0.81
N LYS A 330 14.59 -1.02 1.01
CA LYS A 330 15.83 -1.64 1.50
C LYS A 330 16.62 -0.71 2.40
N PHE A 331 17.50 -1.27 3.22
CA PHE A 331 18.52 -0.49 3.91
C PHE A 331 19.51 0.06 2.89
N ARG A 332 19.88 1.32 3.09
CA ARG A 332 20.93 1.97 2.33
C ARG A 332 22.27 1.37 2.73
N THR A 333 23.03 0.92 1.74
CA THR A 333 24.35 0.33 1.94
C THR A 333 25.47 1.29 1.52
N MET A 334 25.17 2.24 0.63
CA MET A 334 26.14 3.17 0.07
C MET A 334 26.12 4.56 0.71
N TYR A 335 27.22 5.30 0.56
CA TYR A 335 27.29 6.73 0.89
C TYR A 335 26.40 7.55 -0.05
N MET A 336 25.92 8.72 0.40
CA MET A 336 25.13 9.62 -0.46
C MET A 336 25.86 10.08 -1.73
N ASP A 337 27.18 10.22 -1.68
CA ASP A 337 28.07 10.63 -2.79
C ASP A 337 28.66 9.43 -3.54
N ALA A 338 28.00 8.26 -3.50
CA ALA A 338 28.49 7.03 -4.10
C ALA A 338 28.82 7.13 -5.59
N VAL A 339 28.07 7.93 -6.37
CA VAL A 339 28.35 8.18 -7.80
C VAL A 339 29.71 8.85 -7.95
N SER A 340 29.93 10.01 -7.30
CA SER A 340 31.22 10.72 -7.35
C SER A 340 32.39 9.86 -6.85
N ARG A 341 32.18 9.02 -5.83
CA ARG A 341 33.21 8.08 -5.33
C ARG A 341 33.53 7.00 -6.36
N CYS A 342 32.52 6.48 -7.04
CA CYS A 342 32.69 5.49 -8.10
C CYS A 342 33.50 6.08 -9.26
N ASP A 343 33.16 7.29 -9.69
CA ASP A 343 33.84 7.96 -10.80
C ASP A 343 35.32 8.21 -10.48
N LYS A 344 35.61 8.73 -9.28
CA LYS A 344 36.99 8.90 -8.79
C LYS A 344 37.74 7.58 -8.75
N TRP A 345 37.11 6.52 -8.25
CA TRP A 345 37.74 5.20 -8.14
C TRP A 345 38.02 4.55 -9.49
N ILE A 346 37.17 4.81 -10.49
CA ILE A 346 37.42 4.40 -11.87
C ILE A 346 38.59 5.19 -12.45
N MET A 347 38.64 6.51 -12.22
CA MET A 347 39.72 7.40 -12.68
C MET A 347 41.08 7.06 -12.05
N GLU A 348 41.12 6.67 -10.77
CA GLU A 348 42.33 6.33 -10.03
C GLU A 348 42.85 4.90 -10.30
N GLY A 349 42.18 4.14 -11.18
CA GLY A 349 42.56 2.77 -11.52
C GLY A 349 42.24 1.77 -10.40
N LYS A 350 41.02 1.22 -10.44
CA LYS A 350 40.40 0.26 -9.49
C LYS A 350 41.37 -0.59 -8.65
N LYS A 351 41.80 -0.07 -7.49
CA LYS A 351 42.55 -0.81 -6.46
C LYS A 351 41.80 -0.78 -5.13
N GLY A 352 41.75 -1.90 -4.42
CA GLY A 352 41.20 -1.99 -3.06
C GLY A 352 39.71 -2.32 -2.93
N VAL A 353 39.13 -2.00 -1.77
CA VAL A 353 37.72 -2.24 -1.41
C VAL A 353 36.83 -1.19 -2.08
N ASP A 354 35.69 -1.62 -2.59
CA ASP A 354 34.71 -0.75 -3.25
C ASP A 354 34.32 0.45 -2.35
N PRO A 355 34.68 1.69 -2.74
CA PRO A 355 34.57 2.87 -1.88
C PRO A 355 33.14 3.42 -1.79
N ARG A 356 32.19 2.87 -2.55
CA ARG A 356 30.79 3.31 -2.55
C ARG A 356 30.08 2.94 -1.25
N TYR A 357 30.49 1.84 -0.63
CA TYR A 357 29.80 1.26 0.53
C TYR A 357 30.27 1.88 1.84
N THR A 358 29.31 2.13 2.73
CA THR A 358 29.62 2.45 4.13
C THR A 358 30.12 1.20 4.87
N PRO A 359 30.92 1.30 5.95
CA PRO A 359 31.36 0.13 6.71
C PRO A 359 30.19 -0.75 7.18
N VAL A 360 29.14 -0.11 7.71
CA VAL A 360 27.92 -0.81 8.13
C VAL A 360 27.15 -1.35 6.92
N GLY A 361 27.05 -0.61 5.82
CA GLY A 361 26.43 -1.08 4.59
C GLY A 361 27.13 -2.30 4.00
N TRP A 362 28.45 -2.39 4.13
CA TRP A 362 29.24 -3.55 3.74
C TRP A 362 28.89 -4.78 4.58
N ILE A 363 28.69 -4.59 5.89
CA ILE A 363 28.22 -5.65 6.80
C ILE A 363 26.81 -6.09 6.40
N LEU A 364 25.87 -5.14 6.21
CA LEU A 364 24.50 -5.44 5.82
C LEU A 364 24.44 -6.26 4.53
N LYS A 365 25.21 -5.86 3.52
CA LYS A 365 25.33 -6.59 2.24
C LYS A 365 25.90 -8.00 2.44
N LYS A 366 26.93 -8.15 3.28
CA LYS A 366 27.56 -9.45 3.55
C LYS A 366 26.60 -10.40 4.29
N THR A 367 25.77 -9.87 5.18
CA THR A 367 24.78 -10.64 5.94
C THR A 367 23.44 -10.79 5.22
N LYS A 368 23.28 -10.22 4.02
CA LYS A 368 22.02 -10.18 3.26
C LYS A 368 20.85 -9.51 4.01
N LEU A 369 21.16 -8.69 5.01
CA LEU A 369 20.16 -7.99 5.83
C LEU A 369 19.67 -6.70 5.18
N GLU A 370 20.30 -6.24 4.10
CA GLU A 370 19.93 -5.02 3.40
C GLU A 370 18.50 -5.05 2.85
N ASN A 371 18.02 -6.23 2.47
CA ASN A 371 16.68 -6.42 1.88
C ASN A 371 15.59 -6.59 2.93
N LEU A 372 15.91 -6.63 4.22
CA LEU A 372 14.95 -6.88 5.29
C LEU A 372 13.74 -5.90 5.29
N PRO A 373 13.89 -4.60 4.95
CA PRO A 373 12.74 -3.69 4.84
C PRO A 373 11.70 -4.09 3.77
N SER A 374 12.07 -4.92 2.78
CA SER A 374 11.12 -5.45 1.80
C SER A 374 10.11 -6.43 2.41
N THR A 375 10.30 -6.84 3.66
CA THR A 375 9.26 -7.58 4.40
C THR A 375 7.98 -6.76 4.62
N TRP A 376 8.05 -5.42 4.60
CA TRP A 376 6.85 -4.57 4.52
C TRP A 376 6.09 -4.77 3.20
N ASN A 377 6.79 -4.96 2.08
CA ASN A 377 6.17 -5.26 0.79
C ASN A 377 5.46 -6.61 0.78
N VAL A 378 5.94 -7.57 1.58
CA VAL A 378 5.23 -8.83 1.81
C VAL A 378 3.89 -8.58 2.53
N LEU A 379 3.91 -7.76 3.59
CA LEU A 379 2.70 -7.43 4.36
C LEU A 379 1.67 -6.65 3.54
N TRP A 380 2.11 -5.73 2.68
CA TRP A 380 1.23 -5.02 1.75
C TRP A 380 0.76 -5.88 0.58
N GLY A 381 1.46 -6.99 0.32
CA GLY A 381 1.09 -7.97 -0.67
C GLY A 381 1.70 -7.74 -2.06
N ASP A 382 2.71 -6.88 -2.20
CA ASP A 382 3.48 -6.74 -3.43
C ASP A 382 4.42 -7.94 -3.65
N MET A 383 4.95 -8.47 -2.54
CA MET A 383 5.93 -9.56 -2.52
C MET A 383 5.44 -10.78 -1.72
N SER A 384 6.23 -11.84 -1.75
CA SER A 384 6.17 -13.02 -0.89
C SER A 384 7.48 -13.15 -0.11
N ILE A 385 7.52 -13.95 0.96
CA ILE A 385 8.78 -14.22 1.66
C ILE A 385 9.72 -15.02 0.77
N VAL A 386 9.17 -15.96 0.01
CA VAL A 386 9.92 -16.77 -0.94
C VAL A 386 9.29 -16.64 -2.31
N GLY A 387 10.14 -16.38 -3.31
CA GLY A 387 9.76 -16.16 -4.70
C GLY A 387 10.95 -15.63 -5.50
N ASN A 388 10.81 -15.56 -6.81
CA ASN A 388 11.88 -15.08 -7.68
C ASN A 388 12.21 -13.60 -7.37
N PRO A 389 13.45 -13.14 -7.54
CA PRO A 389 13.80 -11.75 -7.22
C PRO A 389 13.02 -10.74 -8.09
N ALA A 390 12.75 -9.55 -7.55
CA ALA A 390 12.09 -8.49 -8.29
C ALA A 390 13.11 -7.73 -9.18
N PRO A 391 12.98 -7.77 -10.52
CA PRO A 391 13.89 -7.05 -11.41
C PRO A 391 13.66 -5.55 -11.40
N SER A 392 14.68 -4.82 -11.86
CA SER A 392 14.54 -3.39 -12.17
C SER A 392 13.67 -3.19 -13.42
N LEU A 393 13.16 -1.97 -13.64
CA LEU A 393 12.35 -1.71 -14.83
C LEU A 393 13.15 -1.90 -16.15
N PRO A 394 14.39 -1.38 -16.29
CA PRO A 394 15.19 -1.63 -17.49
C PRO A 394 15.48 -3.11 -17.71
N GLU A 395 15.87 -3.82 -16.65
CA GLU A 395 16.13 -5.27 -16.69
C GLU A 395 14.90 -6.06 -17.14
N PHE A 396 13.71 -5.70 -16.66
CA PHE A 396 12.46 -6.33 -17.10
C PHE A 396 12.13 -6.09 -18.58
N LEU A 397 12.50 -4.93 -19.13
CA LEU A 397 12.31 -4.63 -20.54
C LEU A 397 13.24 -5.48 -21.42
N ASP A 398 14.47 -5.68 -20.97
CA ASP A 398 15.49 -6.48 -21.67
C ASP A 398 15.26 -8.01 -21.55
N TYR A 399 14.41 -8.46 -20.61
CA TYR A 399 14.10 -9.88 -20.44
C TYR A 399 13.47 -10.51 -21.68
N SER A 400 13.96 -11.73 -22.00
CA SER A 400 13.28 -12.61 -22.95
C SER A 400 11.87 -12.97 -22.48
N ASP A 401 10.98 -13.31 -23.42
CA ASP A 401 9.60 -13.70 -23.08
C ASP A 401 9.54 -14.86 -22.09
N TYR A 402 10.51 -15.77 -22.18
CA TYR A 402 10.66 -16.87 -21.24
C TYR A 402 11.05 -16.40 -19.83
N HIS A 403 11.97 -15.43 -19.72
CA HIS A 403 12.39 -14.91 -18.42
C HIS A 403 11.26 -14.10 -17.74
N ARG A 404 10.40 -13.42 -18.52
CA ARG A 404 9.19 -12.74 -17.99
C ARG A 404 8.23 -13.68 -17.28
N LYS A 405 8.25 -14.99 -17.60
CA LYS A 405 7.46 -16.04 -16.93
C LYS A 405 7.77 -16.13 -15.43
N SER A 406 8.98 -15.73 -15.01
CA SER A 406 9.40 -15.70 -13.60
C SER A 406 8.48 -14.83 -12.73
N LEU A 407 7.84 -13.81 -13.33
CA LEU A 407 6.92 -12.88 -12.69
C LEU A 407 5.45 -13.31 -12.76
N SER A 408 5.15 -14.55 -13.17
CA SER A 408 3.81 -15.13 -13.03
C SER A 408 3.43 -15.41 -11.57
N VAL A 409 4.44 -15.47 -10.69
CA VAL A 409 4.31 -15.53 -9.22
C VAL A 409 4.77 -14.22 -8.59
N LYS A 410 4.43 -14.01 -7.31
CA LYS A 410 4.92 -12.83 -6.61
C LYS A 410 6.43 -12.96 -6.39
N PRO A 411 7.20 -11.87 -6.58
CA PRO A 411 8.61 -11.91 -6.26
C PRO A 411 8.84 -12.12 -4.76
N GLY A 412 9.99 -12.68 -4.41
CA GLY A 412 10.37 -13.06 -3.06
C GLY A 412 11.38 -12.12 -2.42
N VAL A 413 11.33 -12.00 -1.09
CA VAL A 413 12.47 -11.48 -0.30
C VAL A 413 13.67 -12.43 -0.46
N PHE A 414 13.39 -13.73 -0.45
CA PHE A 414 14.34 -14.81 -0.66
C PHE A 414 14.05 -15.54 -1.98
N GLY A 415 15.07 -15.68 -2.83
CA GLY A 415 14.99 -16.40 -4.11
C GLY A 415 15.42 -17.85 -4.02
N PHE A 416 14.92 -18.68 -4.95
CA PHE A 416 15.31 -20.09 -5.04
C PHE A 416 16.78 -20.24 -5.44
N TRP A 417 17.22 -19.61 -6.53
CA TRP A 417 18.64 -19.61 -6.92
C TRP A 417 19.53 -18.98 -5.85
N GLN A 418 19.04 -17.99 -5.08
CA GLN A 418 19.82 -17.42 -3.98
C GLN A 418 20.15 -18.42 -2.86
N ALA A 419 19.38 -19.50 -2.74
CA ALA A 419 19.59 -20.58 -1.77
C ALA A 419 20.33 -21.79 -2.37
N TYR A 420 20.19 -22.03 -3.67
CA TYR A 420 20.62 -23.27 -4.33
C TYR A 420 21.75 -23.12 -5.35
N ALA A 421 22.02 -21.91 -5.85
CA ALA A 421 23.15 -21.67 -6.74
C ALA A 421 24.48 -22.02 -6.07
N ASP A 422 25.42 -22.57 -6.84
CA ASP A 422 26.74 -22.92 -6.33
C ASP A 422 27.52 -21.66 -5.92
N ASN A 423 28.13 -21.75 -4.73
CA ASN A 423 28.77 -20.63 -4.04
C ASN A 423 30.09 -20.25 -4.72
N GLY A 424 30.05 -19.56 -5.87
CA GLY A 424 31.27 -19.08 -6.51
C GLY A 424 31.08 -18.42 -7.87
N GLU A 425 30.07 -18.81 -8.64
CA GLU A 425 29.93 -18.39 -10.04
C GLU A 425 28.79 -17.40 -10.26
N ARG A 426 29.01 -16.48 -11.20
CA ARG A 426 27.99 -15.52 -11.62
C ARG A 426 27.08 -16.24 -12.61
N LEU A 427 25.89 -16.61 -12.16
CA LEU A 427 24.88 -17.20 -13.02
C LEU A 427 24.58 -16.28 -14.22
N SER A 428 24.58 -16.86 -15.40
CA SER A 428 24.03 -16.27 -16.62
C SER A 428 22.52 -16.03 -16.48
N GLU A 429 21.95 -15.18 -17.34
CA GLU A 429 20.50 -14.91 -17.33
C GLU A 429 19.68 -16.16 -17.64
N GLU A 430 20.22 -17.06 -18.47
CA GLU A 430 19.61 -18.34 -18.82
C GLU A 430 19.54 -19.27 -17.62
N GLU A 431 20.65 -19.46 -16.89
CA GLU A 431 20.68 -20.27 -15.67
C GLU A 431 19.76 -19.72 -14.58
N GLN A 432 19.74 -18.40 -14.39
CA GLN A 432 18.79 -17.76 -13.46
C GLN A 432 17.34 -18.06 -13.85
N SER A 433 17.03 -18.00 -15.15
CA SER A 433 15.71 -18.33 -15.66
C SER A 433 15.33 -19.78 -15.43
N GLU A 434 16.28 -20.72 -15.50
CA GLU A 434 16.05 -22.14 -15.22
C GLU A 434 15.68 -22.38 -13.76
N PHE A 435 16.44 -21.80 -12.82
CA PHE A 435 16.10 -21.87 -11.40
C PHE A 435 14.73 -21.25 -11.10
N ASP A 436 14.43 -20.10 -11.69
CA ASP A 436 13.16 -19.42 -11.53
C ASP A 436 12.00 -20.28 -12.04
N ARG A 437 12.20 -20.99 -13.15
CA ARG A 437 11.24 -21.94 -13.71
C ARG A 437 11.07 -23.15 -12.81
N GLU A 438 12.16 -23.72 -12.31
CA GLU A 438 12.13 -24.86 -11.39
C GLU A 438 11.33 -24.52 -10.13
N TYR A 439 11.55 -23.33 -9.57
CA TYR A 439 10.77 -22.85 -8.43
C TYR A 439 9.27 -22.76 -8.76
N ILE A 440 8.88 -22.15 -9.88
CA ILE A 440 7.47 -22.01 -10.27
C ILE A 440 6.80 -23.39 -10.45
N LEU A 441 7.51 -24.31 -11.09
CA LEU A 441 7.02 -25.67 -11.36
C LEU A 441 6.91 -26.51 -10.09
N ASN A 442 7.75 -26.28 -9.07
CA ASN A 442 7.80 -27.10 -7.85
C ASN A 442 7.37 -26.35 -6.57
N CYS A 443 6.80 -25.16 -6.72
CA CYS A 443 6.43 -24.30 -5.60
C CYS A 443 5.47 -25.00 -4.62
N THR A 444 5.96 -25.27 -3.42
CA THR A 444 5.23 -25.89 -2.29
C THR A 444 5.68 -25.25 -0.99
N LEU A 445 4.83 -25.32 0.05
CA LEU A 445 5.16 -24.70 1.34
C LEU A 445 6.43 -25.33 1.96
N GLY A 446 6.62 -26.64 1.78
CA GLY A 446 7.83 -27.33 2.24
C GLY A 446 9.09 -26.91 1.48
N LEU A 447 8.97 -26.53 0.20
CA LEU A 447 10.08 -25.94 -0.54
C LEU A 447 10.41 -24.53 -0.01
N ASP A 448 9.39 -23.70 0.22
CA ASP A 448 9.56 -22.36 0.78
C ASP A 448 10.24 -22.39 2.16
N ILE A 449 9.80 -23.28 3.05
CA ILE A 449 10.42 -23.48 4.37
C ILE A 449 11.90 -23.87 4.21
N ARG A 450 12.22 -24.80 3.30
CA ARG A 450 13.60 -25.22 3.03
C ARG A 450 14.46 -24.07 2.51
N ILE A 451 13.94 -23.24 1.61
CA ILE A 451 14.64 -22.06 1.09
C ILE A 451 14.97 -21.09 2.23
N VAL A 452 13.98 -20.75 3.06
CA VAL A 452 14.17 -19.85 4.21
C VAL A 452 15.19 -20.43 5.19
N PHE A 453 15.06 -21.69 5.58
CA PHE A 453 16.01 -22.35 6.49
C PHE A 453 17.43 -22.36 5.93
N ARG A 454 17.59 -22.68 4.64
CA ARG A 454 18.90 -22.75 3.98
C ARG A 454 19.59 -21.39 3.90
N ILE A 455 18.83 -20.29 3.80
CA ILE A 455 19.37 -18.93 3.79
C ILE A 455 19.65 -18.42 5.21
N ILE A 456 18.73 -18.68 6.16
CA ILE A 456 18.80 -18.10 7.51
C ILE A 456 19.71 -18.88 8.44
N CYS A 457 19.88 -20.20 8.29
CA CYS A 457 20.73 -21.02 9.17
C CYS A 457 22.14 -21.19 8.57
N PRO A 458 23.10 -20.28 8.86
CA PRO A 458 24.43 -20.32 8.27
C PRO A 458 25.34 -21.31 9.05
N PHE A 459 24.87 -21.81 10.21
CA PHE A 459 25.57 -22.76 11.07
C PHE A 459 25.74 -24.16 10.43
N CYS A 460 25.08 -24.45 9.31
CA CYS A 460 25.18 -25.75 8.65
C CYS A 460 26.11 -25.76 7.41
N LYS A 461 26.73 -24.64 7.01
CA LYS A 461 27.76 -24.63 5.96
C LYS A 461 28.81 -23.55 6.23
N SER A 462 30.07 -23.97 6.38
CA SER A 462 31.25 -23.11 6.29
C SER A 462 31.16 -22.28 5.01
N ILE A 463 31.11 -20.95 5.13
CA ILE A 463 30.91 -20.02 4.01
C ILE A 463 32.27 -19.70 3.37
N PRO A 464 32.56 -20.10 2.11
CA PRO A 464 33.54 -19.40 1.31
C PRO A 464 32.93 -18.09 0.80
N LYS A 465 33.75 -17.03 0.76
CA LYS A 465 33.37 -15.67 0.37
C LYS A 465 32.77 -15.62 -1.05
N ALA A 466 31.48 -15.32 -1.18
CA ALA A 466 30.91 -14.96 -2.47
C ALA A 466 31.08 -13.45 -2.76
N LYS A 467 31.70 -13.12 -3.90
CA LYS A 467 31.56 -11.84 -4.60
C LYS A 467 30.24 -11.88 -5.37
N PHE A 468 29.11 -11.69 -4.70
CA PHE A 468 27.85 -11.47 -5.39
C PHE A 468 27.35 -10.06 -5.12
N SER A 469 27.33 -9.26 -6.18
CA SER A 469 26.62 -8.00 -6.27
C SER A 469 25.88 -8.08 -7.59
N SER A 470 24.56 -8.24 -7.58
CA SER A 470 23.82 -7.92 -8.79
C SER A 470 24.09 -6.43 -9.07
N ASN A 471 24.80 -6.16 -10.17
CA ASN A 471 25.16 -4.79 -10.54
C ASN A 471 23.92 -3.90 -10.70
N ALA A 472 22.76 -4.49 -11.04
CA ALA A 472 21.48 -3.80 -11.15
C ALA A 472 21.00 -3.18 -9.83
N LEU A 473 21.05 -3.91 -8.70
CA LEU A 473 20.63 -3.39 -7.39
C LEU A 473 21.53 -2.26 -6.88
N ALA A 474 22.83 -2.36 -7.18
CA ALA A 474 23.80 -1.31 -6.88
C ALA A 474 23.57 -0.06 -7.75
N HIS A 475 23.29 -0.25 -9.04
CA HIS A 475 23.01 0.85 -9.98
C HIS A 475 21.73 1.60 -9.64
N ASP A 476 20.65 0.90 -9.32
CA ASP A 476 19.38 1.53 -8.94
C ASP A 476 19.50 2.29 -7.61
N GLU A 477 20.26 1.74 -6.64
CA GLU A 477 20.58 2.46 -5.42
C GLU A 477 21.39 3.74 -5.72
N MET A 478 22.41 3.67 -6.58
CA MET A 478 23.19 4.85 -7.00
C MET A 478 22.33 5.91 -7.68
N LYS A 479 21.48 5.53 -8.65
CA LYS A 479 20.53 6.45 -9.31
C LYS A 479 19.60 7.11 -8.30
N MET A 480 19.04 6.34 -7.37
CA MET A 480 18.16 6.88 -6.33
C MET A 480 18.90 7.83 -5.39
N LEU A 481 20.14 7.53 -5.02
CA LEU A 481 20.96 8.40 -4.19
C LEU A 481 21.29 9.72 -4.89
N ASP A 482 21.56 9.70 -6.19
CA ASP A 482 21.78 10.91 -6.98
C ASP A 482 20.51 11.78 -7.06
N VAL A 483 19.33 11.17 -7.27
CA VAL A 483 18.03 11.86 -7.20
C VAL A 483 17.85 12.51 -5.83
N ILE A 484 18.06 11.77 -4.74
CA ILE A 484 17.93 12.31 -3.37
C ILE A 484 18.93 13.44 -3.12
N LEU A 485 20.17 13.31 -3.61
CA LEU A 485 21.23 14.29 -3.42
C LEU A 485 20.90 15.58 -4.19
N ASN A 486 20.41 15.45 -5.43
CA ASN A 486 19.97 16.57 -6.25
C ASN A 486 18.76 17.29 -5.64
N GLU A 487 17.77 16.56 -5.12
CA GLU A 487 16.62 17.14 -4.42
C GLU A 487 17.01 17.86 -3.12
N ARG A 488 18.08 17.45 -2.45
CA ARG A 488 18.54 18.03 -1.18
C ARG A 488 19.53 19.17 -1.33
N LYS A 489 19.95 19.51 -2.56
CA LYS A 489 20.85 20.64 -2.80
C LYS A 489 20.25 21.91 -2.20
N PRO A 490 21.00 22.67 -1.39
CA PRO A 490 20.51 23.91 -0.84
C PRO A 490 20.23 24.90 -1.97
N LEU A 491 19.24 25.76 -1.76
CA LEU A 491 18.96 26.88 -2.65
C LEU A 491 20.19 27.77 -2.82
N ARG A 492 20.46 28.18 -4.07
CA ARG A 492 21.42 29.23 -4.36
C ARG A 492 20.75 30.57 -4.13
N TYR A 493 21.16 31.29 -3.10
CA TYR A 493 20.75 32.66 -2.82
C TYR A 493 21.97 33.48 -2.42
N ARG A 494 21.89 34.81 -2.52
CA ARG A 494 22.95 35.72 -2.07
C ARG A 494 23.04 35.64 -0.55
N SER A 495 23.90 34.77 -0.03
CA SER A 495 24.23 34.73 1.38
C SER A 495 25.08 35.96 1.69
N VAL A 496 24.44 37.07 2.08
CA VAL A 496 25.17 38.11 2.80
C VAL A 496 25.74 37.42 4.02
N VAL A 497 27.06 37.42 4.15
CA VAL A 497 27.75 36.83 5.31
C VAL A 497 27.30 37.63 6.51
N LEU A 498 26.29 37.14 7.22
CA LEU A 498 25.93 37.63 8.55
C LEU A 498 27.03 37.11 9.50
N GLU A 499 28.21 37.70 9.41
CA GLU A 499 29.29 37.59 10.38
C GLU A 499 28.89 38.38 11.64
N LYS A 500 27.80 37.94 12.28
CA LYS A 500 27.50 38.40 13.63
C LYS A 500 28.27 37.48 14.56
N GLN A 501 29.30 37.99 15.23
CA GLN A 501 29.92 37.29 16.37
C GLN A 501 28.80 36.81 17.28
N GLU A 502 28.55 35.50 17.32
CA GLU A 502 27.47 34.94 18.11
C GLU A 502 27.82 35.15 19.59
N ARG A 503 27.07 36.01 20.28
CA ARG A 503 27.22 36.19 21.73
C ARG A 503 27.10 34.81 22.40
N PRO A 504 27.88 34.49 23.44
CA PRO A 504 27.83 33.18 24.09
C PRO A 504 26.42 32.81 24.60
N SER A 505 25.64 33.81 25.00
CA SER A 505 24.22 33.65 25.38
C SER A 505 23.34 33.10 24.24
N PHE A 506 23.67 33.38 22.98
CA PHE A 506 22.95 32.90 21.81
C PHE A 506 23.27 31.44 21.49
N VAL A 507 24.51 31.00 21.72
CA VAL A 507 24.91 29.59 21.59
C VAL A 507 24.23 28.73 22.64
N ILE A 508 24.24 29.18 23.90
CA ILE A 508 23.54 28.52 25.01
C ILE A 508 22.04 28.44 24.72
N TYR A 509 21.43 29.52 24.22
CA TYR A 509 20.04 29.52 23.77
C TYR A 509 19.77 28.43 22.73
N LYS A 510 20.57 28.34 21.67
CA LYS A 510 20.40 27.33 20.62
C LYS A 510 20.51 25.90 21.16
N MET A 511 21.45 25.65 22.07
CA MET A 511 21.61 24.34 22.71
C MET A 511 20.39 23.97 23.56
N LEU A 512 19.96 24.87 24.45
CA LEU A 512 18.79 24.66 25.31
C LEU A 512 17.51 24.52 24.49
N LYS A 513 17.33 25.35 23.45
CA LYS A 513 16.22 25.25 22.50
C LYS A 513 16.21 23.89 21.81
N ARG A 514 17.37 23.40 21.35
CA ARG A 514 17.45 22.11 20.68
C ARG A 514 17.12 20.95 21.62
N LEU A 515 17.59 21.01 22.87
CA LEU A 515 17.26 20.02 23.89
C LEU A 515 15.75 20.02 24.18
N ALA A 516 15.16 21.21 24.37
CA ALA A 516 13.72 21.38 24.57
C ALA A 516 12.91 20.85 23.38
N ASP A 517 13.30 21.16 22.16
CA ASP A 517 12.68 20.65 20.93
C ASP A 517 12.64 19.12 20.92
N ILE A 518 13.76 18.46 21.24
CA ILE A 518 13.85 16.99 21.25
C ILE A 518 12.98 16.40 22.35
N VAL A 519 13.12 16.89 23.60
CA VAL A 519 12.40 16.34 24.75
C VAL A 519 10.89 16.53 24.61
N LEU A 520 10.44 17.74 24.29
CA LEU A 520 9.01 18.05 24.19
C LEU A 520 8.36 17.34 22.99
N SER A 521 9.04 17.27 21.84
CA SER A 521 8.48 16.54 20.68
C SER A 521 8.46 15.03 20.88
N ALA A 522 9.45 14.45 21.57
CA ALA A 522 9.44 13.02 21.93
C ALA A 522 8.29 12.70 22.90
N LEU A 523 8.14 13.49 23.97
CA LEU A 523 7.04 13.32 24.93
C LEU A 523 5.68 13.48 24.25
N ALA A 524 5.53 14.50 23.40
CA ALA A 524 4.29 14.73 22.66
C ALA A 524 3.95 13.57 21.71
N LEU A 525 4.93 13.01 20.99
CA LEU A 525 4.71 11.87 20.11
C LEU A 525 4.27 10.61 20.87
N ILE A 526 4.85 10.37 22.05
CA ILE A 526 4.46 9.24 22.91
C ILE A 526 3.02 9.45 23.41
N ALA A 527 2.74 10.62 24.02
CA ALA A 527 1.44 10.94 24.60
C ALA A 527 0.32 10.97 23.54
N LEU A 528 0.61 11.48 22.34
CA LEU A 528 -0.37 11.59 21.25
C LEU A 528 -0.42 10.34 20.37
N SER A 529 0.39 9.31 20.62
CA SER A 529 0.43 8.11 19.77
C SER A 529 -0.94 7.44 19.54
N PRO A 530 -1.88 7.35 20.52
CA PRO A 530 -3.22 6.81 20.26
C PRO A 530 -4.01 7.71 19.29
N VAL A 531 -3.87 9.03 19.43
CA VAL A 531 -4.52 10.02 18.54
C VAL A 531 -3.96 9.89 17.13
N PHE A 532 -2.64 9.72 16.96
CA PHE A 532 -2.02 9.48 15.65
C PHE A 532 -2.58 8.25 14.96
N ILE A 533 -2.81 7.16 15.70
CA ILE A 533 -3.40 5.92 15.16
C ILE A 533 -4.84 6.17 14.71
N VAL A 534 -5.68 6.78 15.56
CA VAL A 534 -7.08 7.07 15.24
C VAL A 534 -7.18 7.98 14.03
N LEU A 535 -6.46 9.11 14.03
CA LEU A 535 -6.45 10.04 12.90
C LEU A 535 -5.91 9.37 11.63
N GLY A 536 -4.89 8.52 11.77
CA GLY A 536 -4.33 7.77 10.66
C GLY A 536 -5.32 6.82 10.00
N ILE A 537 -6.09 6.08 10.81
CA ILE A 537 -7.19 5.22 10.34
C ILE A 537 -8.27 6.08 9.66
N CYS A 538 -8.69 7.17 10.29
CA CYS A 538 -9.68 8.10 9.73
C CYS A 538 -9.26 8.63 8.35
N VAL A 539 -8.02 9.12 8.21
CA VAL A 539 -7.46 9.58 6.93
C VAL A 539 -7.45 8.44 5.92
N LYS A 540 -6.97 7.25 6.29
CA LYS A 540 -6.88 6.09 5.40
C LYS A 540 -8.26 5.63 4.89
N LEU A 541 -9.28 5.65 5.75
CA LEU A 541 -10.65 5.28 5.41
C LEU A 541 -11.37 6.33 4.53
N SER A 542 -10.86 7.57 4.46
CA SER A 542 -11.49 8.64 3.69
C SER A 542 -11.37 8.41 2.17
N ASP A 543 -10.15 8.36 1.64
CA ASP A 543 -9.88 8.23 0.20
C ASP A 543 -8.94 7.06 -0.16
N GLY A 544 -8.41 6.33 0.84
CA GLY A 544 -7.48 5.21 0.64
C GLY A 544 -6.03 5.63 0.41
N GLY A 545 -5.73 6.93 0.37
CA GLY A 545 -4.39 7.49 0.12
C GLY A 545 -3.38 7.21 1.24
N SER A 546 -2.16 7.73 1.10
CA SER A 546 -1.17 7.68 2.17
C SER A 546 -1.64 8.51 3.37
N VAL A 547 -1.41 8.01 4.59
CA VAL A 547 -1.80 8.71 5.82
C VAL A 547 -1.04 10.03 5.97
N PHE A 548 0.27 9.98 5.73
CA PHE A 548 1.13 11.14 5.75
C PHE A 548 1.38 11.67 4.34
N TYR A 549 1.50 12.99 4.25
CA TYR A 549 1.93 13.72 3.07
C TYR A 549 3.13 14.60 3.46
N GLY A 550 4.19 14.54 2.66
CA GLY A 550 5.37 15.39 2.83
C GLY A 550 5.33 16.53 1.83
N HIS A 551 5.33 17.77 2.30
CA HIS A 551 5.40 18.93 1.43
C HIS A 551 6.82 19.51 1.44
N THR A 552 7.44 19.61 0.27
CA THR A 552 8.77 20.20 0.13
C THR A 552 8.74 21.69 0.50
N ARG A 553 9.66 22.08 1.38
CA ARG A 553 9.83 23.42 1.93
C ARG A 553 11.30 23.75 2.06
N ILE A 554 11.60 25.03 2.23
CA ILE A 554 12.94 25.53 2.45
C ILE A 554 13.19 25.64 3.95
N GLY A 555 14.22 24.93 4.41
CA GLY A 555 14.67 24.89 5.79
C GLY A 555 15.93 25.71 6.03
N TYR A 556 16.51 25.50 7.21
CA TYR A 556 17.74 26.18 7.65
C TYR A 556 18.86 26.11 6.62
N LYS A 557 19.51 27.25 6.35
CA LYS A 557 20.56 27.44 5.34
C LYS A 557 20.13 27.05 3.91
N GLY A 558 18.85 27.19 3.60
CA GLY A 558 18.30 26.91 2.26
C GLY A 558 18.16 25.44 1.92
N LYS A 559 18.35 24.52 2.87
CA LYS A 559 18.19 23.08 2.63
C LYS A 559 16.72 22.74 2.38
N LYS A 560 16.44 21.99 1.30
CA LYS A 560 15.09 21.48 1.04
C LYS A 560 14.74 20.41 2.08
N ILE A 561 13.59 20.57 2.75
CA ILE A 561 13.06 19.67 3.79
C ILE A 561 11.64 19.23 3.42
N SER A 562 11.24 18.03 3.82
CA SER A 562 9.88 17.52 3.62
C SER A 562 9.07 17.68 4.90
N VAL A 563 8.21 18.70 4.98
CA VAL A 563 7.36 18.95 6.14
C VAL A 563 6.18 17.98 6.14
N TYR A 564 6.09 17.12 7.17
CA TYR A 564 5.08 16.07 7.24
C TYR A 564 3.75 16.59 7.77
N LYS A 565 2.65 16.19 7.13
CA LYS A 565 1.28 16.47 7.55
C LYS A 565 0.41 15.22 7.41
N PHE A 566 -0.69 15.16 8.12
CA PHE A 566 -1.76 14.23 7.75
C PHE A 566 -2.35 14.68 6.40
N ARG A 567 -2.61 13.71 5.54
CA ARG A 567 -3.22 13.99 4.24
C ARG A 567 -4.64 14.54 4.46
N SER A 568 -4.85 15.77 4.01
CA SER A 568 -6.15 16.45 4.08
C SER A 568 -6.82 16.63 2.70
N MET A 569 -6.10 16.36 1.61
CA MET A 569 -6.58 16.48 0.23
C MET A 569 -6.78 15.11 -0.42
N LYS A 570 -7.69 15.03 -1.39
CA LYS A 570 -7.97 13.84 -2.21
C LYS A 570 -6.71 13.42 -3.02
N THR A 571 -6.55 12.12 -3.27
CA THR A 571 -5.46 11.52 -4.06
C THR A 571 -5.23 12.12 -5.45
N ASN A 572 -6.26 12.65 -6.13
CA ASN A 572 -6.18 13.23 -7.48
C ASN A 572 -6.25 14.76 -7.51
N ALA A 573 -5.79 15.44 -6.45
CA ALA A 573 -5.88 16.90 -6.32
C ALA A 573 -4.87 17.72 -7.17
N GLY A 574 -4.09 17.07 -8.04
CA GLY A 574 -2.99 17.68 -8.80
C GLY A 574 -3.41 18.48 -10.04
N ASP A 575 -4.52 18.13 -10.69
CA ASP A 575 -5.04 18.84 -11.87
C ASP A 575 -5.89 20.04 -11.43
N LEU A 576 -5.22 21.14 -11.08
CA LEU A 576 -5.86 22.35 -10.54
C LEU A 576 -6.86 22.97 -11.52
N GLU A 577 -6.52 23.01 -12.80
CA GLU A 577 -7.35 23.58 -13.88
C GLU A 577 -8.65 22.81 -14.12
N LYS A 578 -8.70 21.52 -13.75
CA LYS A 578 -9.92 20.69 -13.88
C LYS A 578 -10.82 20.74 -12.64
N ILE A 579 -10.32 21.26 -11.53
CA ILE A 579 -10.98 21.17 -10.21
C ILE A 579 -11.41 22.54 -9.69
N LEU A 580 -10.68 23.61 -10.03
CA LEU A 580 -10.92 24.96 -9.54
C LEU A 580 -11.65 25.82 -10.57
N THR A 581 -12.48 26.75 -10.11
CA THR A 581 -13.03 27.80 -10.97
C THR A 581 -11.93 28.81 -11.36
N PRO A 582 -12.08 29.57 -12.45
CA PRO A 582 -11.11 30.60 -12.85
C PRO A 582 -10.78 31.60 -11.73
N GLU A 583 -11.78 32.02 -10.94
CA GLU A 583 -11.62 32.93 -9.79
C GLU A 583 -10.80 32.29 -8.66
N GLN A 584 -11.05 31.01 -8.34
CA GLN A 584 -10.30 30.26 -7.34
C GLN A 584 -8.86 29.98 -7.78
N LEU A 585 -8.62 29.85 -9.09
CA LEU A 585 -7.29 29.68 -9.65
C LEU A 585 -6.48 30.99 -9.52
N GLU A 586 -7.10 32.14 -9.79
CA GLU A 586 -6.46 33.44 -9.61
C GLU A 586 -6.15 33.73 -8.13
N GLN A 587 -7.09 33.42 -7.23
CA GLN A 587 -6.87 33.48 -5.78
C GLN A 587 -5.71 32.56 -5.34
N TYR A 588 -5.64 31.33 -5.89
CA TYR A 588 -4.55 30.39 -5.60
C TYR A 588 -3.18 30.89 -6.06
N VAL A 589 -3.11 31.54 -7.23
CA VAL A 589 -1.84 32.10 -7.76
C VAL A 589 -1.34 33.24 -6.88
N LYS A 590 -2.23 34.08 -6.35
CA LYS A 590 -1.89 35.23 -5.49
C LYS A 590 -1.56 34.83 -4.05
N GLU A 591 -2.42 34.02 -3.43
CA GLU A 591 -2.40 33.76 -1.98
C GLU A 591 -1.86 32.37 -1.61
N PHE A 592 -1.64 31.49 -2.60
CA PHE A 592 -1.36 30.06 -2.39
C PHE A 592 -2.40 29.35 -1.50
N LYS A 593 -3.61 29.93 -1.37
CA LYS A 593 -4.75 29.49 -0.57
C LYS A 593 -6.05 29.70 -1.34
N ILE A 594 -7.06 28.89 -1.04
CA ILE A 594 -8.39 28.94 -1.65
C ILE A 594 -9.42 28.77 -0.54
N ASP A 595 -10.46 29.60 -0.53
CA ASP A 595 -11.58 29.45 0.38
C ASP A 595 -12.54 28.37 -0.13
N ASN A 596 -13.01 27.49 0.78
CA ASN A 596 -13.84 26.32 0.46
C ASN A 596 -13.24 25.39 -0.61
N ASP A 597 -11.96 25.04 -0.44
CA ASP A 597 -11.20 24.23 -1.40
C ASP A 597 -11.84 22.84 -1.65
N PRO A 598 -12.32 22.55 -2.88
CA PRO A 598 -13.01 21.30 -3.23
C PRO A 598 -12.11 20.07 -3.23
N ARG A 599 -10.78 20.27 -3.14
CA ARG A 599 -9.77 19.20 -3.04
C ARG A 599 -9.71 18.60 -1.64
N ILE A 600 -10.21 19.29 -0.62
CA ILE A 600 -10.17 18.85 0.78
C ILE A 600 -11.20 17.73 1.03
N THR A 601 -10.82 16.68 1.77
CA THR A 601 -11.77 15.64 2.21
C THR A 601 -12.55 16.11 3.43
N LYS A 602 -13.72 15.54 3.73
CA LYS A 602 -14.49 15.93 4.94
C LYS A 602 -13.66 15.80 6.22
N ILE A 603 -12.89 14.72 6.36
CA ILE A 603 -11.96 14.52 7.48
C ILE A 603 -10.78 15.50 7.37
N GLY A 604 -10.26 15.76 6.17
CA GLY A 604 -9.22 16.76 5.93
C GLY A 604 -9.62 18.17 6.37
N GLY A 605 -10.88 18.56 6.15
CA GLY A 605 -11.42 19.84 6.62
C GLY A 605 -11.42 19.93 8.14
N PHE A 606 -11.88 18.87 8.82
CA PHE A 606 -11.80 18.77 10.28
C PHE A 606 -10.36 18.86 10.79
N LEU A 607 -9.42 18.14 10.17
CA LEU A 607 -8.01 18.16 10.54
C LEU A 607 -7.39 19.55 10.39
N ARG A 608 -7.68 20.27 9.30
CA ARG A 608 -7.18 21.65 9.09
C ARG A 608 -7.78 22.64 10.07
N LYS A 609 -9.09 22.58 10.29
CA LYS A 609 -9.81 23.47 11.22
C LYS A 609 -9.32 23.33 12.66
N THR A 610 -8.87 22.13 13.03
CA THR A 610 -8.32 21.83 14.36
C THR A 610 -6.79 21.88 14.40
N SER A 611 -6.12 22.16 13.27
CA SER A 611 -4.66 22.08 13.09
C SER A 611 -4.05 20.73 13.45
N LEU A 612 -4.87 19.68 13.55
CA LEU A 612 -4.42 18.31 13.82
C LEU A 612 -3.65 17.74 12.62
N ASP A 613 -3.82 18.30 11.42
CA ASP A 613 -3.05 17.90 10.24
C ASP A 613 -1.54 18.14 10.40
N GLU A 614 -1.13 19.05 11.29
CA GLU A 614 0.27 19.43 11.48
C GLU A 614 1.00 18.61 12.54
N LEU A 615 0.31 17.75 13.31
CA LEU A 615 0.94 16.90 14.33
C LEU A 615 2.14 16.08 13.82
N PRO A 616 2.15 15.51 12.60
CA PRO A 616 3.29 14.75 12.10
C PRO A 616 4.59 15.55 11.99
N GLN A 617 4.52 16.89 12.00
CA GLN A 617 5.70 17.77 12.01
C GLN A 617 6.57 17.60 13.27
N LEU A 618 6.03 17.04 14.36
CA LEU A 618 6.83 16.64 15.54
C LEU A 618 7.98 15.69 15.15
N ILE A 619 7.80 14.87 14.12
CA ILE A 619 8.85 14.00 13.57
C ILE A 619 9.94 14.83 12.89
N ASN A 620 9.59 15.91 12.18
CA ASN A 620 10.57 16.83 11.58
C ASN A 620 11.38 17.56 12.66
N ILE A 621 10.75 17.89 13.79
CA ILE A 621 11.43 18.51 14.94
C ILE A 621 12.46 17.53 15.52
N LEU A 622 12.11 16.27 15.74
CA LEU A 622 13.09 15.25 16.18
C LEU A 622 14.24 15.10 15.20
N LYS A 623 13.96 15.05 13.88
CA LYS A 623 14.98 15.01 12.82
C LYS A 623 15.88 16.26 12.77
N GLY A 624 15.46 17.34 13.41
CA GLY A 624 16.19 18.61 13.44
C GLY A 624 16.00 19.46 12.18
N GLU A 625 15.00 19.14 11.36
CA GLU A 625 14.59 19.89 10.18
C GLU A 625 13.72 21.10 10.55
N LEU A 626 12.88 20.94 11.59
CA LEU A 626 12.08 22.01 12.21
C LEU A 626 12.48 22.23 13.68
N SER A 627 11.97 23.31 14.26
CA SER A 627 11.92 23.60 15.69
C SER A 627 10.45 23.70 16.15
N ILE A 628 10.18 23.62 17.46
CA ILE A 628 8.83 23.87 17.97
C ILE A 628 8.40 25.31 17.69
N VAL A 629 9.30 26.26 17.94
CA VAL A 629 9.09 27.69 17.67
C VAL A 629 10.11 28.19 16.66
N GLY A 630 9.65 28.84 15.60
CA GLY A 630 10.50 29.35 14.54
C GLY A 630 9.68 30.05 13.44
N PRO A 631 10.33 30.65 12.44
CA PRO A 631 9.65 31.18 11.27
C PRO A 631 8.90 30.10 10.50
N ARG A 632 7.83 30.43 9.79
CA ARG A 632 7.09 29.43 9.01
C ARG A 632 7.96 28.85 7.88
N PRO A 633 7.97 27.52 7.65
CA PRO A 633 8.64 26.95 6.49
C PRO A 633 7.94 27.41 5.19
N ILE A 634 8.72 28.03 4.28
CA ILE A 634 8.25 28.61 3.02
C ILE A 634 8.52 27.69 1.82
N VAL A 635 7.76 27.84 0.72
CA VAL A 635 8.08 27.22 -0.57
C VAL A 635 9.21 27.96 -1.29
N GLU A 636 9.84 27.27 -2.25
CA GLU A 636 10.86 27.85 -3.13
C GLU A 636 10.37 29.11 -3.85
N LYS A 637 9.12 29.14 -4.33
CA LYS A 637 8.52 30.32 -4.97
C LYS A 637 8.34 31.52 -4.02
N GLU A 638 8.10 31.27 -2.72
CA GLU A 638 7.95 32.33 -1.72
C GLU A 638 9.30 33.02 -1.44
N THR A 639 10.44 32.45 -1.87
CA THR A 639 11.76 33.05 -1.63
C THR A 639 11.96 34.38 -2.35
N GLU A 640 11.33 34.56 -3.51
CA GLU A 640 11.39 35.81 -4.29
C GLU A 640 10.77 36.99 -3.54
N ILE A 641 9.72 36.72 -2.74
CA ILE A 641 9.01 37.74 -1.94
C ILE A 641 9.92 38.33 -0.85
N TYR A 642 10.86 37.55 -0.32
CA TYR A 642 11.78 38.00 0.73
C TYR A 642 13.04 38.68 0.19
N GLY A 643 13.29 38.62 -1.13
CA GLY A 643 14.42 39.31 -1.77
C GLY A 643 15.75 39.11 -1.04
N SER A 644 16.37 40.21 -0.59
CA SER A 644 17.66 40.19 0.15
C SER A 644 17.56 39.62 1.57
N ASP A 645 16.38 39.66 2.19
CA ASP A 645 16.16 39.22 3.57
C ASP A 645 16.03 37.71 3.70
N ILE A 646 15.94 36.98 2.58
CA ILE A 646 15.83 35.52 2.58
C ILE A 646 16.98 34.84 3.32
N ALA A 647 18.19 35.38 3.22
CA ALA A 647 19.37 34.85 3.90
C ALA A 647 19.22 34.89 5.42
N LYS A 648 18.57 35.94 5.93
CA LYS A 648 18.30 36.16 7.35
C LYS A 648 17.17 35.26 7.83
N LEU A 649 16.07 35.15 7.07
CA LEU A 649 14.99 34.21 7.39
C LEU A 649 15.49 32.76 7.51
N LEU A 650 16.35 32.34 6.58
CA LEU A 650 16.93 30.99 6.54
C LEU A 650 18.09 30.79 7.52
N SER A 651 18.48 31.80 8.30
CA SER A 651 19.55 31.71 9.31
C SER A 651 19.08 31.07 10.62
N VAL A 652 17.80 30.74 10.75
CA VAL A 652 17.22 29.99 11.88
C VAL A 652 16.41 28.81 11.35
N LYS A 653 16.14 27.82 12.20
CA LYS A 653 15.29 26.70 11.82
C LYS A 653 13.83 27.16 11.74
N PRO A 654 13.07 26.75 10.70
CA PRO A 654 11.65 27.01 10.69
C PRO A 654 10.92 26.27 11.82
N GLY A 655 9.78 26.81 12.23
CA GLY A 655 8.97 26.36 13.36
C GLY A 655 7.70 25.63 12.97
N LEU A 656 7.22 24.77 13.87
CA LEU A 656 5.83 24.29 13.86
C LEU A 656 4.87 25.46 14.14
N THR A 657 5.20 26.27 15.17
CA THR A 657 4.57 27.57 15.43
C THR A 657 5.62 28.68 15.39
N GLY A 658 5.17 29.93 15.36
CA GLY A 658 5.98 31.10 15.15
C GLY A 658 5.26 32.37 15.57
N TYR A 659 6.00 33.48 15.63
CA TYR A 659 5.46 34.74 16.12
C TYR A 659 4.24 35.22 15.31
N TRP A 660 4.33 35.20 13.97
CA TRP A 660 3.20 35.50 13.09
C TRP A 660 2.01 34.53 13.29
N GLN A 661 2.28 33.22 13.40
CA GLN A 661 1.26 32.17 13.60
C GLN A 661 0.52 32.27 14.94
N ALA A 662 1.14 32.84 15.96
CA ALA A 662 0.55 33.00 17.29
C ALA A 662 -0.19 34.34 17.47
N TYR A 663 0.24 35.40 16.79
CA TYR A 663 -0.28 36.76 17.01
C TYR A 663 -1.21 37.28 15.90
N ALA A 664 -1.02 36.89 14.63
CA ALA A 664 -1.78 37.47 13.51
C ALA A 664 -2.49 36.43 12.62
N ARG A 665 -1.95 35.23 12.42
CA ARG A 665 -2.52 34.16 11.56
C ARG A 665 -3.00 34.71 10.19
N ASN A 666 -4.28 34.56 9.86
CA ASN A 666 -4.83 34.96 8.57
C ASN A 666 -5.04 36.48 8.43
N ASN A 667 -4.93 37.27 9.50
CA ASN A 667 -5.17 38.71 9.46
C ASN A 667 -3.96 39.50 8.90
N ALA A 668 -2.76 38.90 8.87
CA ALA A 668 -1.57 39.51 8.26
C ALA A 668 -1.19 38.74 6.99
N THR A 669 -1.33 39.39 5.84
CA THR A 669 -1.08 38.83 4.49
C THR A 669 0.30 39.22 3.96
N TYR A 670 0.69 38.66 2.81
CA TYR A 670 1.90 39.08 2.11
C TYR A 670 1.76 40.46 1.45
N GLU A 671 0.54 40.81 1.04
CA GLU A 671 0.20 42.09 0.42
C GLU A 671 0.37 43.28 1.38
N SER A 672 0.03 43.11 2.67
CA SER A 672 0.21 44.15 3.68
C SER A 672 1.66 44.31 4.19
N GLY A 673 2.56 43.40 3.81
CA GLY A 673 3.95 43.37 4.31
C GLY A 673 4.09 43.03 5.80
N GLU A 674 2.98 42.83 6.53
CA GLU A 674 2.99 42.59 7.98
C GLU A 674 3.50 41.19 8.31
N ARG A 675 3.17 40.20 7.47
CA ARG A 675 3.67 38.83 7.65
C ARG A 675 5.19 38.78 7.61
N GLN A 676 5.83 39.40 6.60
CA GLN A 676 7.28 39.45 6.50
C GLN A 676 7.89 40.12 7.73
N ARG A 677 7.35 41.27 8.16
CA ARG A 677 7.83 42.01 9.33
C ARG A 677 7.79 41.18 10.62
N MET A 678 6.69 40.45 10.85
CA MET A 678 6.53 39.61 12.05
C MET A 678 7.48 38.40 12.06
N GLU A 679 7.67 37.76 10.89
CA GLU A 679 8.64 36.66 10.75
C GLU A 679 10.06 37.16 11.01
N MET A 680 10.44 38.32 10.47
CA MET A 680 11.75 38.94 10.68
C MET A 680 11.97 39.39 12.12
N TYR A 681 10.95 39.94 12.77
CA TYR A 681 11.01 40.31 14.18
C TYR A 681 11.40 39.12 15.07
N TYR A 682 10.83 37.93 14.81
CA TYR A 682 11.22 36.73 15.54
C TYR A 682 12.69 36.36 15.32
N VAL A 683 13.15 36.36 14.06
CA VAL A 683 14.54 36.03 13.71
C VAL A 683 15.52 36.94 14.46
N GLU A 684 15.20 38.21 14.57
CA GLU A 684 16.04 39.22 15.24
C GLU A 684 16.04 39.12 16.78
N HIS A 685 14.93 38.69 17.37
CA HIS A 685 14.69 38.74 18.83
C HIS A 685 14.52 37.36 19.48
N CYS A 686 14.85 36.28 18.77
CA CYS A 686 14.64 34.92 19.24
C CYS A 686 15.37 34.66 20.58
N SER A 687 14.61 34.20 21.57
CA SER A 687 15.05 33.94 22.95
C SER A 687 14.13 32.91 23.61
N LEU A 688 14.58 32.25 24.69
CA LEU A 688 13.74 31.27 25.42
C LEU A 688 12.43 31.89 25.91
N TRP A 689 12.48 33.14 26.40
CA TRP A 689 11.29 33.81 26.92
C TRP A 689 10.28 34.14 25.81
N LEU A 690 10.76 34.57 24.64
CA LEU A 690 9.89 34.80 23.48
C LEU A 690 9.29 33.47 22.98
N ASP A 691 10.08 32.39 22.96
CA ASP A 691 9.59 31.05 22.57
C ASP A 691 8.48 30.57 23.52
N ILE A 692 8.64 30.74 24.83
CA ILE A 692 7.62 30.41 25.84
C ILE A 692 6.34 31.25 25.61
N LYS A 693 6.47 32.57 25.40
CA LYS A 693 5.32 33.45 25.10
C LYS A 693 4.56 32.99 23.86
N ILE A 694 5.27 32.65 22.78
CA ILE A 694 4.68 32.16 21.53
C ILE A 694 3.96 30.83 21.76
N LEU A 695 4.56 29.90 22.51
CA LEU A 695 3.95 28.61 22.83
C LEU A 695 2.63 28.78 23.59
N PHE A 696 2.63 29.53 24.69
CA PHE A 696 1.41 29.79 25.45
C PHE A 696 0.33 30.46 24.58
N ARG A 697 0.70 31.49 23.82
CA ARG A 697 -0.24 32.19 22.94
C ARG A 697 -0.83 31.27 21.87
N THR A 698 -0.02 30.38 21.31
CA THR A 698 -0.46 29.38 20.33
C THR A 698 -1.52 28.45 20.94
N VAL A 699 -1.31 27.94 22.15
CA VAL A 699 -2.29 27.06 22.85
C VAL A 699 -3.62 27.79 23.04
N PHE A 700 -3.60 29.02 23.55
CA PHE A 700 -4.82 29.82 23.73
C PHE A 700 -5.56 30.11 22.43
N SER A 701 -4.83 30.44 21.35
CA SER A 701 -5.42 30.71 20.03
C SER A 701 -6.06 29.47 19.41
N VAL A 702 -5.47 28.28 19.58
CA VAL A 702 -6.05 27.01 19.11
C VAL A 702 -7.34 26.67 19.86
N ILE A 703 -7.37 26.86 21.19
CA ILE A 703 -8.57 26.61 22.01
C ILE A 703 -9.73 27.54 21.64
N ARG A 704 -9.44 28.82 21.37
CA ARG A 704 -10.45 29.82 20.99
C ARG A 704 -10.93 29.72 19.53
N LYS A 705 -10.28 28.90 18.70
CA LYS A 705 -10.50 28.78 17.25
C LYS A 705 -10.28 30.09 16.47
N ASP A 706 -9.49 31.02 17.01
CA ASP A 706 -9.22 32.31 16.38
C ASP A 706 -8.47 32.11 15.05
N GLY A 707 -9.11 32.47 13.93
CA GLY A 707 -8.51 32.40 12.58
C GLY A 707 -8.35 30.98 12.00
N ALA A 708 -9.10 29.98 12.47
CA ALA A 708 -9.17 28.66 11.84
C ALA A 708 -9.99 28.74 10.53
N GLN A 709 -9.49 28.08 9.46
CA GLN A 709 -10.22 27.94 8.18
C GLN A 709 -11.52 27.14 8.33
#